data_AF-A0A7V9DJ23-F1
#
_entry.id   AF-A0A7V9DJ23-F1
#
_cell.length_a   1.000
_cell.length_b   1.000
_cell.length_c   1.000
_cell.angle_alpha   90.00
_cell.angle_beta   90.00
_cell.angle_gamma   90.00
#
_symmetry.space_group_name_H-M   'P 1'
#
loop_
_entity.id
_entity.type
_entity.pdbx_description
1 polymer ?
#
loop_
_entity_poly.entity_id
_entity_poly.type
_entity_poly.pdbx_seq_one_letter_code
_entity_poly.pdbx_strand_id
1 'polypeptide(L)'
;AERRGKKVAAVEWVGARDYVPALKGPVVDFRTFFSGRGVLLNYDIPGQLSSTFGVQYQRVTLSTATGWTNAPTSYSPAREQQFRIPNTAFPASVNTDRRYDLYIYDSTNDNQTNYDRVLLLPSTANKTVPGGTIPTGAPAGTVAPLSENAVILKQGDWADMKVKLIGARAGETVGFHVKAIDIAPDLSRFRIYFTSLARSNATYNGCTTGPTCSAEFAEVLASRFPSSTAADFAPLEALIIDEGTYVEQGLKWKDAHFAYLRYIFETLNYRPDLLLVGNPVTDEFKHQFLGLTVPTDLDGRANPYFDDVNGDGTKDGRVAAREGYIRSAYAEADETLALARQLMGAADTTVFASSDHGFVPQWYAVNAGTILAQAGLQGTEQTSNCRVGGGTTLAKACWAGGTAQIYVNTTLPSGTTYEQVRTRIISAFENARDPANPSARLFDRIMRKEELSNVDGTDALHPNRSGDIVVVTRPPYQWDAATPGKVSAFSQFFGQHGYLPNLVNIERSVNMHGTFVAAGPGIVKQNAIAGVRAIDVAPTIAFLLGIPGPQNARGKILYQLVTQNPNQFREISILSISDFHGQIIPLSEASDTFGPTFQIGGAASLKPWFDIYRAEAKDGHLTLSGGDSIGATPPISAFFGDRPTIELMNLMGFSADGVGNHNFDKGHAYFRNTIVPMARFPYLTSNVVDDKGKKPKQWQRSRVWTFPGGVKVGVIGYSNEDIAQLVNPQFFRPYKTTKAAAAIIK
;
A
#
# COMPACT_ATOMS: atom_id res chain seq x y z
N ALA A 1 5.36 12.02 14.97
CA ALA A 1 6.39 11.69 15.97
C ALA A 1 7.57 12.67 15.92
N GLU A 2 8.37 12.74 14.85
CA GLU A 2 9.61 13.56 14.80
C GLU A 2 9.41 15.06 15.07
N ARG A 3 8.30 15.67 14.62
CA ARG A 3 7.94 17.07 14.94
C ARG A 3 7.79 17.34 16.45
N ARG A 4 7.65 16.30 17.26
CA ARG A 4 7.58 16.35 18.73
C ARG A 4 8.85 15.80 19.39
N GLY A 5 9.97 15.73 18.65
CA GLY A 5 11.27 15.30 19.16
C GLY A 5 11.45 13.79 19.33
N LYS A 6 10.50 12.97 18.87
CA LYS A 6 10.58 11.50 18.91
C LYS A 6 11.44 10.96 17.78
N LYS A 7 12.29 9.97 18.05
CA LYS A 7 13.07 9.24 17.05
C LYS A 7 12.20 8.19 16.37
N VAL A 8 12.27 8.12 15.05
CA VAL A 8 11.52 7.13 14.24
C VAL A 8 12.50 6.31 13.44
N ALA A 9 12.23 5.02 13.23
CA ALA A 9 12.91 4.20 12.22
C ALA A 9 11.87 3.36 11.46
N ALA A 10 12.17 3.01 10.22
CA ALA A 10 11.32 2.18 9.38
C ALA A 10 12.16 1.13 8.64
N VAL A 11 11.73 -0.15 8.66
CA VAL A 11 12.38 -1.25 7.93
C VAL A 11 11.32 -2.07 7.20
N GLU A 12 11.40 -2.09 5.87
CA GLU A 12 10.41 -2.68 4.95
C GLU A 12 8.97 -2.18 5.21
N TRP A 13 8.86 -0.95 5.70
CA TRP A 13 7.61 -0.22 5.75
C TRP A 13 7.47 0.58 4.46
N VAL A 14 6.89 -0.06 3.44
CA VAL A 14 6.94 0.44 2.05
C VAL A 14 6.38 1.86 1.93
N GLY A 15 7.12 2.72 1.23
CA GLY A 15 6.78 4.13 1.00
C GLY A 15 7.22 5.10 2.09
N ALA A 16 7.84 4.61 3.18
CA ALA A 16 8.36 5.47 4.24
C ALA A 16 9.46 6.44 3.77
N ARG A 17 10.20 6.09 2.70
CA ARG A 17 11.23 6.94 2.12
C ARG A 17 10.66 8.20 1.46
N ASP A 18 9.43 8.11 0.95
CA ASP A 18 8.77 9.17 0.17
C ASP A 18 7.87 10.07 1.02
N TYR A 19 7.91 9.93 2.35
CA TYR A 19 7.18 10.81 3.26
C TYR A 19 7.60 12.28 3.09
N VAL A 20 6.63 13.18 3.27
CA VAL A 20 6.87 14.63 3.15
C VAL A 20 6.45 15.33 4.46
N PRO A 21 7.38 15.91 5.24
CA PRO A 21 8.84 15.85 5.04
C PRO A 21 9.39 14.44 5.26
N ALA A 22 10.53 14.13 4.61
CA ALA A 22 11.19 12.83 4.75
C ALA A 22 11.61 12.58 6.20
N LEU A 23 11.52 11.32 6.65
CA LEU A 23 11.95 10.92 7.98
C LEU A 23 13.42 11.25 8.20
N LYS A 24 13.76 11.71 9.40
CA LYS A 24 15.14 11.97 9.81
C LYS A 24 15.85 10.70 10.25
N GLY A 25 15.15 9.74 10.83
CA GLY A 25 15.77 8.46 11.21
C GLY A 25 16.10 7.52 10.05
N PRO A 26 16.69 6.35 10.35
CA PRO A 26 16.96 5.31 9.36
C PRO A 26 15.67 4.76 8.73
N VAL A 27 15.67 4.68 7.41
CA VAL A 27 14.61 4.07 6.60
C VAL A 27 15.26 3.05 5.69
N VAL A 28 14.76 1.82 5.73
CA VAL A 28 14.97 0.80 4.70
C VAL A 28 13.62 0.51 4.09
N ASP A 29 13.47 0.88 2.83
CA ASP A 29 12.27 0.74 2.01
C ASP A 29 12.49 -0.36 0.95
N PHE A 30 11.50 -0.53 0.07
CA PHE A 30 11.49 -1.50 -1.00
C PHE A 30 12.79 -1.51 -1.84
N ARG A 31 13.04 -2.59 -2.58
CA ARG A 31 14.27 -2.74 -3.38
C ARG A 31 14.11 -2.26 -4.83
N THR A 32 15.19 -1.78 -5.42
CA THR A 32 15.26 -1.51 -6.87
C THR A 32 15.95 -2.68 -7.58
N PHE A 33 15.40 -3.10 -8.71
CA PHE A 33 15.96 -4.15 -9.56
C PHE A 33 16.71 -3.56 -10.76
N PHE A 34 17.84 -4.17 -11.13
CA PHE A 34 18.76 -3.70 -12.16
C PHE A 34 19.03 -4.73 -13.26
N SER A 35 18.45 -5.92 -13.16
CA SER A 35 18.57 -6.97 -14.15
C SER A 35 17.31 -7.85 -14.23
N GLY A 36 17.27 -8.70 -15.24
CA GLY A 36 16.35 -9.82 -15.31
C GLY A 36 16.77 -10.93 -14.33
N ARG A 37 15.91 -11.94 -14.27
CA ARG A 37 16.02 -13.16 -13.45
C ARG A 37 15.72 -14.37 -14.32
N GLY A 38 16.11 -15.56 -13.92
CA GLY A 38 15.75 -16.77 -14.66
C GLY A 38 16.71 -17.93 -14.45
N VAL A 39 16.85 -18.78 -15.46
CA VAL A 39 17.64 -20.01 -15.40
C VAL A 39 18.63 -20.11 -16.55
N LEU A 40 19.75 -20.81 -16.29
CA LEU A 40 20.54 -21.47 -17.32
C LEU A 40 20.42 -22.97 -17.12
N LEU A 41 20.23 -23.71 -18.21
CA LEU A 41 20.12 -25.16 -18.18
C LEU A 41 20.55 -25.87 -19.48
N ASN A 42 20.92 -27.14 -19.36
CA ASN A 42 21.36 -27.96 -20.48
C ASN A 42 20.34 -28.98 -21.01
N TYR A 43 19.09 -28.87 -20.57
CA TYR A 43 17.96 -29.67 -21.02
C TYR A 43 16.76 -28.76 -21.27
N ASP A 44 15.65 -29.29 -21.79
CA ASP A 44 14.42 -28.52 -21.96
C ASP A 44 13.43 -28.86 -20.85
N ILE A 45 12.80 -27.84 -20.28
CA ILE A 45 11.68 -27.98 -19.34
C ILE A 45 10.39 -27.97 -20.17
N PRO A 46 9.71 -29.11 -20.34
CA PRO A 46 8.46 -29.15 -21.09
C PRO A 46 7.41 -28.23 -20.46
N GLY A 47 6.72 -27.46 -21.29
CA GLY A 47 5.61 -26.60 -20.85
C GLY A 47 5.99 -25.29 -20.17
N GLN A 48 7.28 -24.98 -20.02
CA GLN A 48 7.72 -23.71 -19.43
C GLN A 48 7.15 -22.47 -20.14
N LEU A 49 6.88 -21.40 -19.38
CA LEU A 49 6.22 -20.17 -19.83
C LEU A 49 7.11 -18.92 -19.69
N SER A 50 8.43 -19.09 -19.72
CA SER A 50 9.41 -18.02 -19.44
C SER A 50 9.22 -16.74 -20.25
N SER A 51 8.93 -16.86 -21.54
CA SER A 51 8.71 -15.71 -22.43
C SER A 51 7.48 -14.89 -22.04
N THR A 52 6.40 -15.55 -21.59
CA THR A 52 5.15 -14.90 -21.13
C THR A 52 5.40 -14.04 -19.89
N PHE A 53 6.26 -14.50 -18.98
CA PHE A 53 6.57 -13.84 -17.71
C PHE A 53 7.81 -12.93 -17.78
N GLY A 54 8.45 -12.80 -18.95
CA GLY A 54 9.65 -12.00 -19.11
C GLY A 54 10.85 -12.49 -18.30
N VAL A 55 10.88 -13.78 -17.92
CA VAL A 55 12.00 -14.41 -17.23
C VAL A 55 12.95 -15.06 -18.23
N GLN A 56 14.22 -15.13 -17.87
CA GLN A 56 15.28 -15.60 -18.77
C GLN A 56 15.36 -17.12 -18.79
N TYR A 57 15.46 -17.69 -19.99
CA TYR A 57 15.60 -19.12 -20.21
C TYR A 57 16.80 -19.39 -21.12
N GLN A 58 17.95 -19.69 -20.51
CA GLN A 58 19.21 -19.89 -21.23
C GLN A 58 19.47 -21.37 -21.45
N ARG A 59 18.97 -21.90 -22.58
CA ARG A 59 19.22 -23.27 -23.03
C ARG A 59 20.62 -23.38 -23.65
N VAL A 60 21.46 -24.24 -23.10
CA VAL A 60 22.88 -24.34 -23.48
C VAL A 60 23.39 -25.77 -23.67
N THR A 61 24.44 -25.95 -24.45
CA THR A 61 25.22 -27.21 -24.47
C THR A 61 26.47 -27.01 -23.63
N LEU A 62 26.78 -27.95 -22.74
CA LEU A 62 28.00 -27.88 -21.93
C LEU A 62 29.21 -28.28 -22.78
N SER A 63 30.28 -27.47 -22.76
CA SER A 63 31.53 -27.77 -23.47
C SER A 63 32.58 -28.33 -22.51
N THR A 64 33.64 -28.96 -23.04
CA THR A 64 34.80 -29.32 -22.22
C THR A 64 35.48 -28.07 -21.67
N ALA A 65 35.85 -28.08 -20.39
CA ALA A 65 36.51 -26.96 -19.74
C ALA A 65 37.91 -26.75 -20.32
N THR A 66 38.24 -25.52 -20.72
CA THR A 66 39.56 -25.17 -21.29
C THR A 66 40.03 -23.80 -20.81
N GLY A 67 41.36 -23.65 -20.65
CA GLY A 67 41.97 -22.37 -20.28
C GLY A 67 41.77 -21.94 -18.82
N TRP A 68 41.34 -22.85 -17.94
CA TRP A 68 41.19 -22.58 -16.51
C TRP A 68 42.53 -22.65 -15.79
N THR A 69 42.81 -21.65 -14.95
CA THR A 69 44.02 -21.60 -14.11
C THR A 69 43.60 -21.59 -12.64
N ASN A 70 44.26 -22.40 -11.80
CA ASN A 70 43.94 -22.58 -10.37
C ASN A 70 42.51 -23.06 -10.06
N ALA A 71 41.80 -23.62 -11.04
CA ALA A 71 40.49 -24.21 -10.80
C ALA A 71 40.59 -25.44 -9.90
N PRO A 72 39.51 -25.78 -9.14
CA PRO A 72 39.45 -27.02 -8.38
C PRO A 72 39.78 -28.23 -9.27
N THR A 73 40.51 -29.19 -8.72
CA THR A 73 40.79 -30.45 -9.42
C THR A 73 39.49 -31.19 -9.71
N SER A 74 39.33 -31.64 -10.96
CA SER A 74 38.24 -32.51 -11.39
C SER A 74 38.79 -33.92 -11.64
N TYR A 75 38.11 -34.93 -11.11
CA TYR A 75 38.48 -36.35 -11.34
C TYR A 75 37.77 -36.96 -12.56
N SER A 76 36.85 -36.20 -13.15
CA SER A 76 36.29 -36.42 -14.49
C SER A 76 36.64 -35.26 -15.44
N PRO A 77 36.56 -35.41 -16.78
CA PRO A 77 36.81 -34.30 -17.71
C PRO A 77 35.86 -33.11 -17.48
N ALA A 78 36.34 -32.07 -16.79
CA ALA A 78 35.51 -30.93 -16.38
C ALA A 78 34.76 -30.29 -17.55
N ARG A 79 33.58 -29.73 -17.26
CA ARG A 79 32.73 -29.03 -18.23
C ARG A 79 32.66 -27.55 -17.92
N GLU A 80 32.33 -26.76 -18.93
CA GLU A 80 32.15 -25.32 -18.78
C GLU A 80 30.95 -24.80 -19.56
N GLN A 81 30.50 -23.63 -19.16
CA GLN A 81 29.59 -22.77 -19.92
C GLN A 81 29.69 -21.34 -19.39
N GLN A 82 29.15 -20.36 -20.10
CA GLN A 82 28.98 -19.00 -19.61
C GLN A 82 27.49 -18.68 -19.55
N PHE A 83 27.02 -18.12 -18.43
CA PHE A 83 25.66 -17.61 -18.33
C PHE A 83 25.64 -16.09 -18.19
N ARG A 84 24.57 -15.50 -18.73
CA ARG A 84 24.35 -14.06 -18.84
C ARG A 84 23.21 -13.64 -17.92
N ILE A 85 23.42 -12.59 -17.15
CA ILE A 85 22.37 -11.89 -16.41
C ILE A 85 22.08 -10.60 -17.18
N PRO A 86 20.96 -10.51 -17.93
CA PRO A 86 20.68 -9.35 -18.76
C PRO A 86 20.22 -8.17 -17.93
N ASN A 87 20.67 -6.97 -18.28
CA ASN A 87 20.21 -5.75 -17.62
C ASN A 87 18.74 -5.42 -17.97
N THR A 88 18.05 -4.66 -17.10
CA THR A 88 16.65 -4.23 -17.29
C THR A 88 16.46 -2.72 -17.31
N ALA A 89 17.52 -1.92 -17.15
CA ALA A 89 17.38 -0.47 -17.02
C ALA A 89 17.13 0.19 -18.38
N PHE A 90 15.97 0.83 -18.53
CA PHE A 90 15.79 1.99 -19.40
C PHE A 90 16.69 3.13 -18.87
N PRO A 91 17.77 3.58 -19.53
CA PRO A 91 18.51 3.04 -20.68
C PRO A 91 19.76 2.21 -20.29
N ALA A 92 20.24 1.37 -21.22
CA ALA A 92 21.40 0.48 -21.09
C ALA A 92 22.72 1.16 -20.64
N SER A 93 22.77 2.50 -20.68
CA SER A 93 23.87 3.31 -20.16
C SER A 93 23.99 3.30 -18.63
N VAL A 94 23.02 2.74 -17.90
CA VAL A 94 23.01 2.68 -16.42
C VAL A 94 23.48 1.31 -15.90
N ASN A 95 23.38 0.23 -16.68
CA ASN A 95 23.89 -1.10 -16.28
C ASN A 95 24.08 -2.00 -17.50
N THR A 96 25.24 -2.66 -17.64
CA THR A 96 25.47 -3.69 -18.67
C THR A 96 25.04 -5.07 -18.18
N ASP A 97 25.02 -6.04 -19.09
CA ASP A 97 24.87 -7.44 -18.70
C ASP A 97 26.03 -7.90 -17.82
N ARG A 98 25.76 -8.86 -16.95
CA ARG A 98 26.81 -9.59 -16.22
C ARG A 98 27.00 -10.96 -16.85
N ARG A 99 28.24 -11.43 -16.87
CA ARG A 99 28.62 -12.74 -17.40
C ARG A 99 29.46 -13.47 -16.37
N TYR A 100 29.14 -14.74 -16.19
CA TYR A 100 29.84 -15.64 -15.30
C TYR A 100 30.23 -16.91 -16.06
N ASP A 101 31.49 -17.28 -15.95
CA ASP A 101 32.01 -18.55 -16.43
C ASP A 101 31.73 -19.62 -15.37
N LEU A 102 31.20 -20.75 -15.83
CA LEU A 102 30.88 -21.92 -15.04
C LEU A 102 31.97 -22.98 -15.25
N TYR A 103 32.48 -23.55 -14.16
CA TYR A 103 33.35 -24.72 -14.18
C TYR A 103 32.67 -25.84 -13.39
N ILE A 104 32.20 -26.85 -14.10
CA ILE A 104 31.45 -27.98 -13.55
C ILE A 104 32.40 -29.16 -13.46
N TYR A 105 32.55 -29.70 -12.26
CA TYR A 105 33.58 -30.69 -11.97
C TYR A 105 33.09 -31.77 -11.02
N ASP A 106 33.81 -32.89 -11.08
CA ASP A 106 33.70 -34.01 -10.18
C ASP A 106 34.76 -33.83 -9.09
N SER A 107 34.32 -33.63 -7.85
CA SER A 107 35.20 -33.34 -6.73
C SER A 107 35.78 -34.59 -6.05
N THR A 108 35.43 -35.80 -6.51
CA THR A 108 35.75 -37.07 -5.85
C THR A 108 36.64 -37.99 -6.69
N ASN A 109 37.73 -38.48 -6.11
CA ASN A 109 38.62 -39.43 -6.79
C ASN A 109 38.17 -40.88 -6.59
N ASP A 110 37.10 -41.30 -7.27
CA ASP A 110 36.51 -42.64 -7.09
C ASP A 110 36.42 -43.47 -8.39
N ASN A 111 37.06 -42.99 -9.48
CA ASN A 111 37.01 -43.56 -10.83
C ASN A 111 35.59 -43.64 -11.45
N GLN A 112 34.61 -42.88 -10.93
CA GLN A 112 33.27 -42.78 -11.52
C GLN A 112 33.08 -41.39 -12.12
N THR A 113 32.31 -41.29 -13.21
CA THR A 113 31.89 -39.97 -13.68
C THR A 113 30.71 -39.48 -12.85
N ASN A 114 30.96 -38.55 -11.92
CA ASN A 114 29.94 -38.11 -10.97
C ASN A 114 30.04 -36.60 -10.63
N TYR A 115 29.81 -35.73 -11.61
CA TYR A 115 29.84 -34.27 -11.40
C TYR A 115 28.91 -33.87 -10.25
N ASP A 116 29.45 -33.12 -9.29
CA ASP A 116 28.74 -32.80 -8.05
C ASP A 116 28.96 -31.34 -7.61
N ARG A 117 29.76 -30.58 -8.35
CA ARG A 117 30.07 -29.17 -8.06
C ARG A 117 30.03 -28.30 -9.31
N VAL A 118 29.66 -27.04 -9.10
CA VAL A 118 29.86 -25.96 -10.07
C VAL A 118 30.51 -24.76 -9.40
N LEU A 119 31.60 -24.28 -9.98
CA LEU A 119 32.21 -23.00 -9.68
C LEU A 119 31.62 -21.93 -10.62
N LEU A 120 31.07 -20.87 -10.05
CA LEU A 120 30.70 -19.65 -10.76
C LEU A 120 31.81 -18.64 -10.58
N LEU A 121 32.35 -18.10 -11.67
CA LEU A 121 33.43 -17.10 -11.67
C LEU A 121 33.03 -15.92 -12.56
N PRO A 122 33.19 -14.65 -12.14
CA PRO A 122 32.91 -13.52 -13.04
C PRO A 122 33.80 -13.62 -14.27
N SER A 123 33.25 -13.47 -15.49
CA SER A 123 34.04 -13.65 -16.72
C SER A 123 35.18 -12.63 -16.85
N THR A 124 35.14 -11.54 -16.10
CA THR A 124 36.25 -10.57 -15.99
C THR A 124 37.51 -11.14 -15.34
N ALA A 125 37.41 -12.27 -14.63
CA ALA A 125 38.55 -12.98 -14.06
C ALA A 125 39.29 -13.86 -15.11
N ASN A 126 38.81 -13.92 -16.36
CA ASN A 126 39.45 -14.64 -17.46
C ASN A 126 39.80 -16.11 -17.09
N LYS A 127 38.84 -16.84 -16.50
CA LYS A 127 39.01 -18.24 -16.04
C LYS A 127 40.19 -18.48 -15.09
N THR A 128 40.69 -17.43 -14.44
CA THR A 128 41.73 -17.51 -13.43
C THR A 128 41.08 -17.45 -12.07
N VAL A 129 41.11 -18.57 -11.37
CA VAL A 129 40.55 -18.68 -10.03
C VAL A 129 41.49 -17.99 -9.04
N PRO A 130 40.99 -17.06 -8.20
CA PRO A 130 41.83 -16.34 -7.24
C PRO A 130 42.50 -17.27 -6.22
N GLY A 131 43.66 -16.87 -5.72
CA GLY A 131 44.39 -17.62 -4.68
C GLY A 131 43.76 -17.41 -3.30
N GLY A 132 43.11 -18.43 -2.76
CA GLY A 132 42.43 -18.40 -1.46
C GLY A 132 41.38 -19.52 -1.35
N THR A 133 40.79 -19.72 -0.18
CA THR A 133 39.66 -20.66 -0.03
C THR A 133 38.41 -20.03 -0.62
N ILE A 134 37.95 -20.51 -1.78
CA ILE A 134 36.64 -20.12 -2.32
C ILE A 134 35.57 -20.63 -1.37
N PRO A 135 34.61 -19.80 -0.93
CA PRO A 135 33.53 -20.25 -0.08
C PRO A 135 32.76 -21.40 -0.75
N THR A 136 32.73 -22.56 -0.08
CA THR A 136 31.83 -23.67 -0.42
C THR A 136 30.53 -23.46 0.34
N GLY A 137 29.42 -23.20 -0.36
CA GLY A 137 28.08 -23.14 0.25
C GLY A 137 27.98 -22.30 1.54
N ALA A 138 28.45 -21.05 1.50
CA ALA A 138 28.45 -20.18 2.68
C ALA A 138 27.03 -20.02 3.28
N PRO A 139 26.87 -20.07 4.61
CA PRO A 139 25.65 -19.62 5.26
C PRO A 139 25.32 -18.19 4.84
N ALA A 140 24.03 -17.87 4.69
CA ALA A 140 23.57 -16.53 4.40
C ALA A 140 24.23 -15.51 5.36
N GLY A 141 25.04 -14.60 4.81
CA GLY A 141 25.76 -13.58 5.60
C GLY A 141 27.29 -13.66 5.63
N THR A 142 27.93 -14.63 4.97
CA THR A 142 29.40 -14.67 4.88
C THR A 142 29.89 -14.05 3.56
N VAL A 143 30.44 -12.84 3.62
CA VAL A 143 30.93 -12.09 2.44
C VAL A 143 32.43 -12.42 2.22
N ALA A 144 32.77 -12.94 1.04
CA ALA A 144 34.13 -12.89 0.51
C ALA A 144 34.40 -11.50 -0.11
N PRO A 145 35.65 -11.04 -0.21
CA PRO A 145 35.98 -9.70 -0.74
C PRO A 145 35.36 -9.44 -2.12
N LEU A 146 34.85 -8.21 -2.30
CA LEU A 146 34.16 -7.71 -3.50
C LEU A 146 34.92 -7.90 -4.84
N SER A 147 36.24 -8.14 -4.77
CA SER A 147 37.11 -8.37 -5.93
C SER A 147 37.05 -9.80 -6.48
N GLU A 148 36.46 -10.75 -5.74
CA GLU A 148 36.57 -12.19 -6.04
C GLU A 148 35.21 -12.90 -5.92
N ASN A 149 34.16 -12.40 -6.59
CA ASN A 149 32.79 -12.96 -6.57
C ASN A 149 32.67 -14.35 -7.22
N ALA A 150 33.48 -15.30 -6.74
CA ALA A 150 33.49 -16.70 -7.13
C ALA A 150 32.82 -17.53 -6.05
N VAL A 151 31.98 -18.48 -6.45
CA VAL A 151 31.28 -19.38 -5.50
C VAL A 151 31.29 -20.80 -6.02
N ILE A 152 31.48 -21.76 -5.12
CA ILE A 152 31.31 -23.19 -5.42
C ILE A 152 29.99 -23.66 -4.82
N LEU A 153 29.14 -24.26 -5.65
CA LEU A 153 27.84 -24.79 -5.28
C LEU A 153 27.80 -26.29 -5.51
N LYS A 154 27.17 -27.03 -4.60
CA LYS A 154 26.61 -28.36 -4.88
C LYS A 154 25.11 -28.24 -5.20
N GLN A 155 24.49 -29.31 -5.66
CA GLN A 155 23.05 -29.32 -5.90
C GLN A 155 22.27 -28.95 -4.63
N GLY A 156 21.33 -28.02 -4.75
CA GLY A 156 20.53 -27.46 -3.66
C GLY A 156 21.13 -26.21 -3.02
N ASP A 157 22.42 -25.93 -3.20
CA ASP A 157 23.07 -24.78 -2.57
C ASP A 157 22.59 -23.46 -3.15
N TRP A 158 22.50 -22.47 -2.26
CA TRP A 158 22.35 -21.06 -2.60
C TRP A 158 23.66 -20.30 -2.32
N ALA A 159 23.91 -19.26 -3.10
CA ALA A 159 24.87 -18.22 -2.74
C ALA A 159 24.29 -16.82 -2.97
N ASP A 160 24.70 -15.87 -2.13
CA ASP A 160 24.51 -14.43 -2.33
C ASP A 160 25.77 -13.84 -2.97
N MET A 161 25.61 -13.17 -4.10
CA MET A 161 26.70 -12.59 -4.88
C MET A 161 26.51 -11.09 -5.00
N LYS A 162 27.60 -10.32 -4.80
CA LYS A 162 27.60 -8.86 -4.86
C LYS A 162 28.33 -8.38 -6.11
N VAL A 163 27.87 -7.32 -6.75
CA VAL A 163 28.59 -6.68 -7.86
C VAL A 163 28.47 -5.17 -7.78
N LYS A 164 29.44 -4.47 -8.36
CA LYS A 164 29.35 -3.02 -8.54
C LYS A 164 28.52 -2.70 -9.78
N LEU A 165 27.64 -1.72 -9.65
CA LEU A 165 27.02 -1.05 -10.79
C LEU A 165 28.07 -0.27 -11.57
N ILE A 166 27.73 0.05 -12.81
CA ILE A 166 28.57 0.82 -13.75
C ILE A 166 27.74 1.99 -14.31
N GLY A 167 28.28 2.76 -15.25
CA GLY A 167 27.54 3.85 -15.89
C GLY A 167 27.16 4.95 -14.90
N ALA A 168 25.94 5.49 -15.01
CA ALA A 168 25.48 6.61 -14.18
C ALA A 168 25.42 6.34 -12.66
N ARG A 169 25.43 5.06 -12.25
CA ARG A 169 25.43 4.64 -10.83
C ARG A 169 26.68 3.83 -10.48
N ALA A 170 27.79 4.10 -11.18
CA ALA A 170 29.04 3.38 -10.99
C ALA A 170 29.50 3.39 -9.52
N GLY A 171 29.93 2.22 -9.02
CA GLY A 171 30.47 2.07 -7.67
C GLY A 171 29.45 1.70 -6.59
N GLU A 172 28.15 1.81 -6.86
CA GLU A 172 27.11 1.30 -5.96
C GLU A 172 27.07 -0.24 -5.97
N THR A 173 26.96 -0.87 -4.81
CA THR A 173 26.80 -2.33 -4.71
C THR A 173 25.36 -2.78 -4.95
N VAL A 174 25.16 -3.76 -5.81
CA VAL A 174 23.94 -4.56 -5.91
C VAL A 174 24.27 -6.01 -5.62
N GLY A 175 23.28 -6.84 -5.35
CA GLY A 175 23.51 -8.28 -5.28
C GLY A 175 22.33 -9.11 -5.75
N PHE A 176 22.58 -10.40 -5.88
CA PHE A 176 21.62 -11.39 -6.37
C PHE A 176 21.93 -12.74 -5.75
N HIS A 177 20.91 -13.59 -5.73
CA HIS A 177 21.06 -14.96 -5.30
C HIS A 177 21.15 -15.88 -6.50
N VAL A 178 21.92 -16.95 -6.34
CA VAL A 178 22.03 -18.05 -7.30
C VAL A 178 21.82 -19.38 -6.59
N LYS A 179 21.07 -20.29 -7.20
CA LYS A 179 20.85 -21.66 -6.74
C LYS A 179 21.32 -22.65 -7.79
N ALA A 180 22.08 -23.67 -7.41
CA ALA A 180 22.28 -24.84 -8.25
C ALA A 180 21.11 -25.82 -8.05
N ILE A 181 20.16 -25.85 -8.97
CA ILE A 181 18.94 -26.67 -8.82
C ILE A 181 19.21 -28.13 -9.19
N ASP A 182 19.83 -28.36 -10.35
CA ASP A 182 20.14 -29.70 -10.84
C ASP A 182 21.64 -29.78 -11.17
N ILE A 183 22.32 -30.80 -10.63
CA ILE A 183 23.65 -31.24 -11.04
C ILE A 183 23.61 -32.77 -11.07
N ALA A 184 23.07 -33.33 -12.17
CA ALA A 184 23.07 -34.78 -12.35
C ALA A 184 24.53 -35.30 -12.43
N PRO A 185 24.86 -36.46 -11.83
CA PRO A 185 26.22 -37.00 -11.84
C PRO A 185 26.80 -37.21 -13.24
N ASP A 186 25.96 -37.42 -14.25
CA ASP A 186 26.33 -37.57 -15.67
C ASP A 186 26.13 -36.28 -16.49
N LEU A 187 25.68 -35.20 -15.84
CA LEU A 187 25.22 -33.95 -16.44
C LEU A 187 24.12 -34.11 -17.49
N SER A 188 23.32 -35.17 -17.43
CA SER A 188 22.07 -35.27 -18.20
C SER A 188 21.12 -34.11 -17.90
N ARG A 189 21.17 -33.60 -16.66
CA ARG A 189 20.48 -32.39 -16.21
C ARG A 189 21.40 -31.49 -15.40
N PHE A 190 21.54 -30.26 -15.86
CA PHE A 190 22.24 -29.19 -15.19
C PHE A 190 21.37 -27.95 -15.26
N ARG A 191 21.07 -27.32 -14.12
CA ARG A 191 20.27 -26.09 -14.03
C ARG A 191 20.72 -25.22 -12.88
N ILE A 192 20.94 -23.94 -13.17
CA ILE A 192 21.14 -22.89 -12.18
C ILE A 192 20.02 -21.86 -12.29
N TYR A 193 19.54 -21.37 -11.15
CA TYR A 193 18.57 -20.28 -11.04
C TYR A 193 19.27 -19.03 -10.50
N PHE A 194 18.94 -17.86 -11.02
CA PHE A 194 19.45 -16.58 -10.52
C PHE A 194 18.32 -15.55 -10.38
N THR A 195 18.35 -14.80 -9.28
CA THR A 195 17.45 -13.66 -9.06
C THR A 195 17.93 -12.43 -9.80
N SER A 196 17.09 -11.40 -9.87
CA SER A 196 17.52 -10.08 -10.33
C SER A 196 18.60 -9.48 -9.41
N LEU A 197 19.52 -8.71 -10.00
CA LEU A 197 20.38 -7.77 -9.29
C LEU A 197 19.49 -6.75 -8.58
N ALA A 198 19.57 -6.69 -7.25
CA ALA A 198 18.74 -5.86 -6.42
C ALA A 198 19.56 -5.05 -5.40
N ARG A 199 18.99 -3.93 -4.95
CA ARG A 199 19.51 -3.10 -3.85
C ARG A 199 18.35 -2.49 -3.08
N SER A 200 18.37 -2.58 -1.76
CA SER A 200 17.40 -1.92 -0.89
C SER A 200 17.46 -0.39 -1.06
N ASN A 201 16.30 0.26 -1.11
CA ASN A 201 16.24 1.71 -1.06
C ASN A 201 16.33 2.17 0.39
N ALA A 202 17.43 2.82 0.77
CA ALA A 202 17.66 3.18 2.16
C ALA A 202 18.16 4.62 2.33
N THR A 203 17.73 5.28 3.40
CA THR A 203 18.12 6.65 3.76
C THR A 203 18.32 6.78 5.27
N TYR A 204 19.13 7.75 5.69
CA TYR A 204 19.23 8.17 7.09
C TYR A 204 19.50 9.68 7.13
N ASN A 205 18.43 10.47 6.97
CA ASN A 205 18.53 11.89 6.61
C ASN A 205 18.94 12.82 7.76
N GLY A 206 18.84 12.39 9.01
CA GLY A 206 19.20 13.14 10.21
C GLY A 206 20.63 12.87 10.71
N CYS A 207 21.34 11.93 10.09
CA CYS A 207 22.69 11.56 10.45
C CYS A 207 23.66 12.63 9.94
N THR A 208 24.34 13.35 10.84
CA THR A 208 25.24 14.46 10.48
C THR A 208 26.71 14.20 10.84
N THR A 209 27.00 13.14 11.61
CA THR A 209 28.35 12.84 12.11
C THR A 209 28.61 11.32 12.18
N GLY A 210 29.65 10.86 11.50
CA GLY A 210 30.13 9.47 11.54
C GLY A 210 30.38 8.86 10.14
N PRO A 211 31.26 7.85 10.02
CA PRO A 211 31.63 7.20 8.74
C PRO A 211 30.52 6.28 8.17
N THR A 212 29.26 6.58 8.51
CA THR A 212 28.08 5.81 8.13
C THR A 212 26.87 6.72 7.83
N CYS A 213 27.04 8.05 7.85
CA CYS A 213 25.97 9.05 7.70
C CYS A 213 25.84 9.57 6.25
N SER A 214 24.80 9.08 5.55
CA SER A 214 24.22 9.53 4.27
C SER A 214 25.16 9.64 3.03
N ALA A 215 24.75 8.98 1.93
CA ALA A 215 25.52 8.36 0.84
C ALA A 215 26.02 6.95 1.17
N GLU A 216 26.54 6.72 2.38
CA GLU A 216 27.07 5.41 2.77
C GLU A 216 26.03 4.46 3.36
N PHE A 217 24.89 4.91 3.90
CA PHE A 217 23.96 3.99 4.59
C PHE A 217 23.46 2.86 3.67
N ALA A 218 22.86 3.21 2.52
CA ALA A 218 22.41 2.23 1.53
C ALA A 218 23.58 1.37 0.98
N GLU A 219 24.77 1.95 0.86
CA GLU A 219 25.96 1.24 0.38
C GLU A 219 26.48 0.24 1.41
N VAL A 220 26.54 0.62 2.68
CA VAL A 220 26.89 -0.24 3.80
C VAL A 220 25.91 -1.40 3.87
N LEU A 221 24.60 -1.13 3.75
CA LEU A 221 23.60 -2.18 3.75
C LEU A 221 23.83 -3.16 2.59
N ALA A 222 23.97 -2.64 1.37
CA ALA A 222 24.11 -3.47 0.18
C ALA A 222 25.43 -4.24 0.11
N SER A 223 26.53 -3.67 0.63
CA SER A 223 27.88 -4.26 0.54
C SER A 223 28.23 -5.21 1.68
N ARG A 224 27.67 -5.01 2.89
CA ARG A 224 28.06 -5.78 4.08
C ARG A 224 27.07 -6.86 4.49
N PHE A 225 25.80 -6.72 4.15
CA PHE A 225 24.74 -7.62 4.59
C PHE A 225 24.16 -8.41 3.41
N PRO A 226 23.39 -9.49 3.68
CA PRO A 226 22.73 -10.27 2.64
C PRO A 226 21.94 -9.40 1.66
N SER A 227 21.91 -9.78 0.39
CA SER A 227 21.14 -9.06 -0.62
C SER A 227 19.66 -9.08 -0.30
N SER A 228 19.02 -7.91 -0.35
CA SER A 228 17.57 -7.85 -0.18
C SER A 228 16.88 -8.54 -1.35
N THR A 229 16.08 -9.54 -1.03
CA THR A 229 15.24 -10.31 -1.94
C THR A 229 13.88 -10.54 -1.27
N ALA A 230 12.89 -10.95 -2.06
CA ALA A 230 11.63 -11.48 -1.58
C ALA A 230 11.18 -12.63 -2.49
N ALA A 231 10.00 -13.16 -2.22
CA ALA A 231 9.38 -14.20 -3.03
C ALA A 231 9.01 -13.60 -4.39
N ASP A 232 9.55 -14.15 -5.47
CA ASP A 232 9.26 -13.71 -6.83
C ASP A 232 8.44 -14.80 -7.51
N PHE A 233 7.15 -14.55 -7.71
CA PHE A 233 6.25 -15.57 -8.26
C PHE A 233 6.56 -15.90 -9.72
N ALA A 234 7.17 -14.99 -10.49
CA ALA A 234 7.22 -15.16 -11.94
C ALA A 234 8.08 -16.36 -12.40
N PRO A 235 9.23 -16.69 -11.77
CA PRO A 235 9.94 -17.93 -12.05
C PRO A 235 9.13 -19.20 -11.71
N LEU A 236 8.28 -19.15 -10.69
CA LEU A 236 7.40 -20.27 -10.30
C LEU A 236 6.30 -20.45 -11.36
N GLU A 237 5.56 -19.39 -11.68
CA GLU A 237 4.48 -19.44 -12.70
C GLU A 237 5.02 -19.69 -14.12
N ALA A 238 6.27 -19.29 -14.39
CA ALA A 238 6.97 -19.66 -15.61
C ALA A 238 7.37 -21.14 -15.67
N LEU A 239 7.16 -21.90 -14.60
CA LEU A 239 7.52 -23.32 -14.44
C LEU A 239 9.03 -23.60 -14.59
N ILE A 240 9.88 -22.61 -14.32
CA ILE A 240 11.33 -22.74 -14.43
C ILE A 240 12.00 -23.09 -13.09
N ILE A 241 11.29 -22.90 -11.97
CA ILE A 241 11.64 -23.37 -10.63
C ILE A 241 10.43 -24.09 -10.01
N ASP A 242 10.67 -24.85 -8.94
CA ASP A 242 9.60 -25.51 -8.17
C ASP A 242 9.13 -24.68 -6.97
N GLU A 243 8.02 -25.10 -6.36
CA GLU A 243 7.44 -24.44 -5.19
C GLU A 243 8.42 -24.33 -4.02
N GLY A 244 9.27 -25.36 -3.83
CA GLY A 244 10.27 -25.37 -2.75
C GLY A 244 11.34 -24.30 -2.95
N THR A 245 11.85 -24.15 -4.18
CA THR A 245 12.81 -23.10 -4.52
C THR A 245 12.20 -21.70 -4.39
N TYR A 246 10.93 -21.53 -4.75
CA TYR A 246 10.20 -20.27 -4.53
C TYR A 246 10.08 -19.93 -3.03
N VAL A 247 9.75 -20.92 -2.20
CA VAL A 247 9.64 -20.74 -0.74
C VAL A 247 11.00 -20.41 -0.12
N GLU A 248 12.05 -21.13 -0.48
CA GLU A 248 13.43 -20.83 -0.05
C GLU A 248 13.85 -19.41 -0.45
N GLN A 249 13.49 -18.96 -1.65
CA GLN A 249 13.75 -17.59 -2.10
C GLN A 249 12.99 -16.56 -1.24
N GLY A 250 11.70 -16.81 -0.98
CA GLY A 250 10.87 -15.92 -0.16
C GLY A 250 11.42 -15.73 1.24
N LEU A 251 11.79 -16.83 1.90
CA LEU A 251 12.30 -16.81 3.27
C LEU A 251 13.69 -16.16 3.41
N LYS A 252 14.43 -15.96 2.31
CA LYS A 252 15.67 -15.16 2.33
C LYS A 252 15.43 -13.68 2.60
N TRP A 253 14.17 -13.21 2.55
CA TRP A 253 13.84 -11.84 2.95
C TRP A 253 14.37 -11.51 4.35
N LYS A 254 14.21 -12.43 5.32
CA LYS A 254 14.62 -12.17 6.71
C LYS A 254 16.13 -12.02 6.88
N ASP A 255 16.93 -12.68 6.04
CA ASP A 255 18.40 -12.67 6.12
C ASP A 255 18.94 -11.23 6.06
N ALA A 256 18.45 -10.43 5.11
CA ALA A 256 18.85 -9.04 4.96
C ALA A 256 18.23 -8.15 6.05
N HIS A 257 16.92 -8.24 6.28
CA HIS A 257 16.20 -7.30 7.13
C HIS A 257 16.50 -7.47 8.62
N PHE A 258 16.79 -8.69 9.07
CA PHE A 258 17.24 -8.92 10.45
C PHE A 258 18.64 -8.35 10.67
N ALA A 259 19.52 -8.46 9.66
CA ALA A 259 20.84 -7.83 9.71
C ALA A 259 20.73 -6.29 9.73
N TYR A 260 19.82 -5.71 8.95
CA TYR A 260 19.58 -4.26 8.94
C TYR A 260 19.06 -3.75 10.28
N LEU A 261 18.09 -4.44 10.89
CA LEU A 261 17.58 -4.11 12.22
C LEU A 261 18.70 -4.13 13.26
N ARG A 262 19.50 -5.20 13.31
CA ARG A 262 20.65 -5.27 14.21
C ARG A 262 21.67 -4.17 13.95
N TYR A 263 22.00 -3.89 12.69
CA TYR A 263 22.91 -2.80 12.36
C TYR A 263 22.40 -1.44 12.88
N ILE A 264 21.12 -1.13 12.68
CA ILE A 264 20.51 0.12 13.16
C ILE A 264 20.57 0.22 14.69
N PHE A 265 20.23 -0.84 15.42
CA PHE A 265 20.13 -0.80 16.88
C PHE A 265 21.45 -1.01 17.61
N GLU A 266 22.33 -1.86 17.09
CA GLU A 266 23.54 -2.32 17.76
C GLU A 266 24.79 -1.58 17.26
N THR A 267 24.87 -1.29 15.96
CA THR A 267 26.04 -0.61 15.37
C THR A 267 25.86 0.90 15.29
N LEU A 268 24.74 1.36 14.73
CA LEU A 268 24.40 2.80 14.74
C LEU A 268 23.95 3.29 16.11
N ASN A 269 23.64 2.37 17.03
CA ASN A 269 23.06 2.63 18.34
C ASN A 269 21.84 3.58 18.28
N TYR A 270 21.04 3.46 17.22
CA TYR A 270 19.85 4.26 17.05
C TYR A 270 18.71 3.61 17.83
N ARG A 271 18.21 4.30 18.86
CA ARG A 271 17.09 3.87 19.71
C ARG A 271 15.85 4.67 19.34
N PRO A 272 14.98 4.17 18.43
CA PRO A 272 13.75 4.87 18.08
C PRO A 272 12.72 4.82 19.20
N ASP A 273 11.91 5.87 19.33
CA ASP A 273 10.67 5.87 20.11
C ASP A 273 9.51 5.17 19.35
N LEU A 274 9.60 5.13 18.01
CA LEU A 274 8.64 4.46 17.13
C LEU A 274 9.40 3.71 16.03
N LEU A 275 9.26 2.39 16.03
CA LEU A 275 9.78 1.52 14.98
C LEU A 275 8.62 1.01 14.12
N LEU A 276 8.72 1.18 12.81
CA LEU A 276 7.80 0.61 11.81
C LEU A 276 8.50 -0.56 11.11
N VAL A 277 7.89 -1.74 11.13
CA VAL A 277 8.45 -2.96 10.50
C VAL A 277 7.39 -3.62 9.65
N GLY A 278 7.70 -3.91 8.39
CA GLY A 278 6.85 -4.70 7.50
C GLY A 278 7.40 -6.11 7.28
N ASN A 279 6.53 -7.05 6.91
CA ASN A 279 6.90 -8.38 6.41
C ASN A 279 5.94 -8.76 5.27
N PRO A 280 6.41 -8.91 4.02
CA PRO A 280 5.55 -9.21 2.87
C PRO A 280 5.33 -10.71 2.63
N VAL A 281 6.10 -11.62 3.25
CA VAL A 281 6.15 -13.03 2.84
C VAL A 281 4.82 -13.75 3.04
N THR A 282 4.01 -13.33 4.02
CA THR A 282 2.66 -13.86 4.25
C THR A 282 1.69 -13.56 3.12
N ASP A 283 1.86 -12.44 2.43
CA ASP A 283 1.06 -12.06 1.26
C ASP A 283 1.45 -12.91 0.05
N GLU A 284 2.74 -12.90 -0.28
CA GLU A 284 3.33 -13.62 -1.40
C GLU A 284 2.98 -15.12 -1.39
N PHE A 285 3.15 -15.79 -0.25
CA PHE A 285 2.89 -17.23 -0.18
C PHE A 285 1.40 -17.55 -0.26
N LYS A 286 0.53 -16.68 0.25
CA LYS A 286 -0.91 -16.88 0.10
C LYS A 286 -1.37 -16.72 -1.34
N HIS A 287 -0.78 -15.76 -2.07
CA HIS A 287 -1.03 -15.63 -3.50
C HIS A 287 -0.75 -16.94 -4.25
N GLN A 288 0.30 -17.66 -3.89
CA GLN A 288 0.72 -18.86 -4.62
C GLN A 288 0.11 -20.18 -4.11
N PHE A 289 -0.39 -20.24 -2.86
CA PHE A 289 -0.77 -21.52 -2.27
C PHE A 289 -2.20 -21.62 -1.73
N LEU A 290 -2.88 -20.50 -1.41
CA LEU A 290 -4.11 -20.56 -0.61
C LEU A 290 -5.20 -21.45 -1.24
N GLY A 291 -5.60 -21.16 -2.48
CA GLY A 291 -6.61 -21.93 -3.23
C GLY A 291 -6.23 -23.40 -3.45
N LEU A 292 -4.95 -23.74 -3.52
CA LEU A 292 -4.50 -25.13 -3.64
C LEU A 292 -4.75 -25.96 -2.36
N THR A 293 -5.03 -25.29 -1.23
CA THR A 293 -5.28 -25.93 0.07
C THR A 293 -6.75 -25.90 0.49
N VAL A 294 -7.63 -25.27 -0.31
CA VAL A 294 -9.06 -25.12 0.03
C VAL A 294 -9.92 -25.96 -0.92
N PRO A 295 -10.71 -26.94 -0.43
CA PRO A 295 -11.41 -27.90 -1.27
C PRO A 295 -12.69 -27.35 -1.93
N THR A 296 -13.19 -26.20 -1.50
CA THR A 296 -14.45 -25.63 -1.98
C THR A 296 -14.40 -24.11 -2.10
N ASP A 297 -15.20 -23.55 -3.00
CA ASP A 297 -15.41 -22.09 -3.05
C ASP A 297 -16.33 -21.57 -1.94
N LEU A 298 -16.63 -20.26 -2.00
CA LEU A 298 -17.50 -19.56 -1.05
C LEU A 298 -18.93 -20.13 -0.98
N ASP A 299 -19.42 -20.72 -2.07
CA ASP A 299 -20.76 -21.30 -2.18
C ASP A 299 -20.77 -22.83 -1.90
N GLY A 300 -19.62 -23.39 -1.50
CA GLY A 300 -19.46 -24.82 -1.19
C GLY A 300 -19.28 -25.72 -2.40
N ARG A 301 -19.11 -25.16 -3.61
CA ARG A 301 -18.83 -25.93 -4.83
C ARG A 301 -17.39 -26.42 -4.80
N ALA A 302 -17.15 -27.61 -5.37
CA ALA A 302 -15.82 -28.19 -5.41
C ALA A 302 -14.83 -27.26 -6.13
N ASN A 303 -13.66 -27.05 -5.53
CA ASN A 303 -12.56 -26.37 -6.17
C ASN A 303 -11.85 -27.37 -7.12
N PRO A 304 -11.92 -27.18 -8.45
CA PRO A 304 -11.26 -28.09 -9.38
C PRO A 304 -9.72 -28.11 -9.19
N TYR A 305 -9.15 -26.98 -8.76
CA TYR A 305 -7.71 -26.80 -8.56
C TYR A 305 -7.25 -27.11 -7.12
N PHE A 306 -8.11 -27.67 -6.26
CA PHE A 306 -7.66 -28.10 -4.94
C PHE A 306 -6.58 -29.16 -5.10
N ASP A 307 -5.37 -28.90 -4.62
CA ASP A 307 -4.19 -29.75 -4.82
C ASP A 307 -3.85 -30.08 -6.28
N ASP A 308 -4.16 -29.20 -7.22
CA ASP A 308 -3.90 -29.38 -8.66
C ASP A 308 -3.45 -28.04 -9.27
N VAL A 309 -2.13 -27.80 -9.24
CA VAL A 309 -1.53 -26.49 -9.61
C VAL A 309 -1.58 -26.19 -11.10
N ASN A 310 -1.54 -27.23 -11.94
CA ASN A 310 -1.54 -27.06 -13.40
C ASN A 310 -2.95 -27.17 -14.01
N GLY A 311 -3.94 -27.61 -13.23
CA GLY A 311 -5.32 -27.77 -13.67
C GLY A 311 -5.51 -28.93 -14.63
N ASP A 312 -4.67 -29.97 -14.55
CA ASP A 312 -4.74 -31.13 -15.45
C ASP A 312 -5.75 -32.21 -15.00
N GLY A 313 -6.36 -32.02 -13.83
CA GLY A 313 -7.33 -32.93 -13.22
C GLY A 313 -6.71 -33.99 -12.31
N THR A 314 -5.38 -34.02 -12.19
CA THR A 314 -4.63 -34.93 -11.32
C THR A 314 -4.20 -34.21 -10.04
N LYS A 315 -4.41 -34.84 -8.89
CA LYS A 315 -3.96 -34.27 -7.61
C LYS A 315 -2.45 -34.46 -7.44
N ASP A 316 -1.77 -33.39 -7.02
CA ASP A 316 -0.33 -33.35 -6.78
C ASP A 316 0.08 -34.12 -5.52
N GLY A 317 -0.83 -34.29 -4.56
CA GLY A 317 -0.54 -34.89 -3.25
C GLY A 317 0.26 -33.97 -2.32
N ARG A 318 0.15 -32.65 -2.49
CA ARG A 318 1.05 -31.65 -1.89
C ARG A 318 0.38 -30.69 -0.91
N VAL A 319 -0.90 -30.87 -0.58
CA VAL A 319 -1.63 -30.02 0.39
C VAL A 319 -0.82 -29.76 1.66
N ALA A 320 -0.29 -30.80 2.30
CA ALA A 320 0.47 -30.65 3.55
C ALA A 320 1.74 -29.79 3.38
N ALA A 321 2.43 -29.91 2.25
CA ALA A 321 3.60 -29.09 1.94
C ALA A 321 3.20 -27.62 1.73
N ARG A 322 2.14 -27.38 0.97
CA ARG A 322 1.62 -26.03 0.66
C ARG A 322 1.10 -25.31 1.90
N GLU A 323 0.38 -26.00 2.78
CA GLU A 323 0.03 -25.47 4.09
C GLU A 323 1.27 -25.20 4.96
N GLY A 324 2.28 -26.09 4.88
CA GLY A 324 3.57 -25.90 5.54
C GLY A 324 4.28 -24.63 5.07
N TYR A 325 4.23 -24.34 3.77
CA TYR A 325 4.77 -23.10 3.20
C TYR A 325 4.04 -21.88 3.77
N ILE A 326 2.71 -21.85 3.74
CA ILE A 326 1.93 -20.75 4.35
C ILE A 326 2.28 -20.59 5.83
N ARG A 327 2.37 -21.69 6.60
CA ARG A 327 2.76 -21.65 8.02
C ARG A 327 4.18 -21.11 8.22
N SER A 328 5.13 -21.41 7.32
CA SER A 328 6.50 -20.89 7.40
C SER A 328 6.58 -19.37 7.22
N ALA A 329 5.74 -18.77 6.38
CA ALA A 329 5.65 -17.32 6.26
C ALA A 329 5.16 -16.66 7.57
N TYR A 330 4.18 -17.28 8.24
CA TYR A 330 3.71 -16.81 9.54
C TYR A 330 4.76 -16.99 10.64
N ALA A 331 5.52 -18.08 10.62
CA ALA A 331 6.63 -18.27 11.54
C ALA A 331 7.71 -17.18 11.35
N GLU A 332 8.03 -16.84 10.11
CA GLU A 332 8.92 -15.71 9.82
C GLU A 332 8.36 -14.38 10.32
N ALA A 333 7.07 -14.10 10.12
CA ALA A 333 6.44 -12.87 10.63
C ALA A 333 6.53 -12.78 12.17
N ASP A 334 6.35 -13.90 12.88
CA ASP A 334 6.55 -13.98 14.33
C ASP A 334 8.01 -13.74 14.74
N GLU A 335 8.98 -14.35 14.04
CA GLU A 335 10.41 -14.11 14.24
C GLU A 335 10.78 -12.63 14.03
N THR A 336 10.23 -11.99 12.99
CA THR A 336 10.42 -10.56 12.70
C THR A 336 9.92 -9.70 13.85
N LEU A 337 8.71 -9.97 14.32
CA LEU A 337 8.11 -9.24 15.44
C LEU A 337 8.91 -9.46 16.73
N ALA A 338 9.34 -10.69 16.99
CA ALA A 338 10.14 -11.04 18.16
C ALA A 338 11.47 -10.29 18.18
N LEU A 339 12.20 -10.26 17.05
CA LEU A 339 13.45 -9.51 16.92
C LEU A 339 13.22 -8.00 17.11
N ALA A 340 12.23 -7.41 16.44
CA ALA A 340 11.93 -5.99 16.55
C ALA A 340 11.60 -5.60 18.00
N ARG A 341 10.75 -6.39 18.67
CA ARG A 341 10.38 -6.19 20.08
C ARG A 341 11.58 -6.37 21.01
N GLN A 342 12.45 -7.34 20.75
CA GLN A 342 13.67 -7.54 21.54
C GLN A 342 14.59 -6.31 21.45
N LEU A 343 14.84 -5.80 20.24
CA LEU A 343 15.73 -4.67 19.99
C LEU A 343 15.21 -3.35 20.59
N MET A 344 13.88 -3.17 20.64
CA MET A 344 13.22 -2.03 21.27
C MET A 344 13.22 -2.09 22.81
N GLY A 345 13.47 -3.26 23.40
CA GLY A 345 13.36 -3.50 24.84
C GLY A 345 12.01 -4.14 25.20
N ALA A 346 11.97 -5.47 25.23
CA ALA A 346 10.72 -6.24 25.23
C ALA A 346 9.76 -5.98 26.40
N ALA A 347 10.27 -5.55 27.56
CA ALA A 347 9.48 -5.21 28.75
C ALA A 347 8.82 -3.82 28.66
N ASP A 348 9.46 -2.90 27.93
CA ASP A 348 9.08 -1.48 27.88
C ASP A 348 8.43 -1.08 26.54
N THR A 349 8.25 -2.04 25.63
CA THR A 349 7.74 -1.77 24.27
C THR A 349 6.27 -2.15 24.14
N THR A 350 5.45 -1.18 23.74
CA THR A 350 4.09 -1.42 23.26
C THR A 350 4.13 -1.82 21.79
N VAL A 351 3.49 -2.94 21.46
CA VAL A 351 3.42 -3.52 20.12
C VAL A 351 2.01 -3.35 19.56
N PHE A 352 1.95 -2.91 18.30
CA PHE A 352 0.78 -3.01 17.45
C PHE A 352 1.19 -3.83 16.22
N ALA A 353 0.66 -5.04 16.08
CA ALA A 353 0.82 -5.87 14.89
C ALA A 353 -0.50 -5.86 14.12
N SER A 354 -0.45 -5.45 12.85
CA SER A 354 -1.62 -5.36 11.99
C SER A 354 -1.30 -5.86 10.59
N SER A 355 -2.34 -6.28 9.86
CA SER A 355 -2.28 -6.45 8.41
C SER A 355 -2.92 -5.24 7.72
N ASP A 356 -2.47 -4.91 6.51
CA ASP A 356 -3.08 -3.92 5.64
C ASP A 356 -4.37 -4.42 4.99
N HIS A 357 -4.48 -5.73 4.75
CA HIS A 357 -5.71 -6.40 4.29
C HIS A 357 -5.82 -7.85 4.77
N GLY A 358 -6.99 -8.45 4.49
CA GLY A 358 -7.23 -9.88 4.58
C GLY A 358 -6.98 -10.62 3.25
N PHE A 359 -7.46 -11.86 3.12
CA PHE A 359 -7.27 -12.73 1.96
C PHE A 359 -8.48 -13.64 1.68
N VAL A 360 -8.62 -14.08 0.43
CA VAL A 360 -9.56 -15.13 0.01
C VAL A 360 -8.90 -16.11 -0.98
N PRO A 361 -9.30 -17.40 -0.99
CA PRO A 361 -8.93 -18.33 -2.06
C PRO A 361 -9.62 -17.95 -3.38
N GLN A 362 -8.90 -18.08 -4.49
CA GLN A 362 -9.42 -17.86 -5.84
C GLN A 362 -8.61 -18.66 -6.88
N TRP A 363 -9.08 -18.77 -8.12
CA TRP A 363 -8.37 -19.49 -9.20
C TRP A 363 -8.82 -19.09 -10.62
N TYR A 364 -9.64 -18.06 -10.77
CA TYR A 364 -10.06 -17.55 -12.08
C TYR A 364 -9.75 -16.06 -12.19
N ALA A 365 -9.18 -15.65 -13.32
CA ALA A 365 -9.05 -14.24 -13.69
C ALA A 365 -10.15 -13.83 -14.67
N VAL A 366 -10.61 -12.60 -14.54
CA VAL A 366 -11.54 -11.91 -15.44
C VAL A 366 -10.78 -10.85 -16.21
N ASN A 367 -11.10 -10.65 -17.49
CA ASN A 367 -10.46 -9.64 -18.33
C ASN A 367 -11.37 -8.44 -18.56
N ALA A 368 -11.10 -7.35 -17.84
CA ALA A 368 -11.85 -6.10 -18.00
C ALA A 368 -11.68 -5.51 -19.42
N GLY A 369 -10.49 -5.65 -20.02
CA GLY A 369 -10.21 -5.18 -21.37
C GLY A 369 -11.06 -5.90 -22.42
N THR A 370 -11.19 -7.23 -22.32
CA THR A 370 -12.05 -8.02 -23.22
C THR A 370 -13.51 -7.61 -23.08
N ILE A 371 -14.02 -7.42 -21.85
CA ILE A 371 -15.41 -6.99 -21.60
C ILE A 371 -15.66 -5.61 -22.22
N LEU A 372 -14.76 -4.65 -22.01
CA LEU A 372 -14.89 -3.30 -22.57
C LEU A 372 -14.81 -3.29 -24.10
N ALA A 373 -13.92 -4.08 -24.70
CA ALA A 373 -13.79 -4.19 -26.15
C ALA A 373 -15.04 -4.82 -26.79
N GLN A 374 -15.58 -5.89 -26.22
CA GLN A 374 -16.82 -6.54 -26.69
C GLN A 374 -18.04 -5.61 -26.60
N ALA A 375 -18.06 -4.70 -25.63
CA ALA A 375 -19.11 -3.68 -25.48
C ALA A 375 -18.89 -2.43 -26.37
N GLY A 376 -17.85 -2.41 -27.20
CA GLY A 376 -17.48 -1.26 -28.04
C GLY A 376 -17.11 -0.01 -27.23
N LEU A 377 -16.63 -0.19 -26.00
CA LEU A 377 -16.09 0.88 -25.14
C LEU A 377 -14.58 1.09 -25.39
N GLN A 378 -13.95 0.13 -26.08
CA GLN A 378 -12.59 0.19 -26.60
C GLN A 378 -12.55 -0.37 -28.01
N GLY A 379 -11.66 0.16 -28.85
CA GLY A 379 -11.44 -0.37 -30.20
C GLY A 379 -10.77 -1.74 -30.20
N THR A 380 -9.84 -1.96 -29.28
CA THR A 380 -9.18 -3.26 -29.06
C THR A 380 -9.01 -3.50 -27.57
N GLU A 381 -8.81 -4.76 -27.20
CA GLU A 381 -8.52 -5.15 -25.82
C GLU A 381 -7.29 -4.43 -25.26
N GLN A 382 -7.34 -4.09 -23.97
CA GLN A 382 -6.20 -3.53 -23.26
C GLN A 382 -4.98 -4.44 -23.28
N THR A 383 -3.80 -3.87 -23.48
CA THR A 383 -2.55 -4.63 -23.53
C THR A 383 -2.05 -5.06 -22.15
N SER A 384 -2.43 -4.33 -21.10
CA SER A 384 -2.11 -4.63 -19.69
C SER A 384 -2.91 -3.73 -18.75
N ASN A 385 -2.75 -3.93 -17.44
CA ASN A 385 -3.36 -3.11 -16.40
C ASN A 385 -3.12 -1.61 -16.65
N CYS A 386 -4.19 -0.80 -16.59
CA CYS A 386 -4.20 0.64 -16.86
C CYS A 386 -3.72 1.09 -18.26
N ARG A 387 -3.42 0.17 -19.19
CA ARG A 387 -2.93 0.50 -20.53
C ARG A 387 -3.99 0.24 -21.58
N VAL A 388 -4.46 1.31 -22.22
CA VAL A 388 -5.47 1.24 -23.28
C VAL A 388 -4.96 0.43 -24.48
N GLY A 389 -5.89 -0.19 -25.20
CA GLY A 389 -5.63 -0.76 -26.52
C GLY A 389 -5.49 0.32 -27.61
N GLY A 390 -5.28 -0.10 -28.84
CA GLY A 390 -5.38 0.76 -30.02
C GLY A 390 -6.82 1.10 -30.40
N GLY A 391 -7.00 2.20 -31.14
CA GLY A 391 -8.31 2.67 -31.64
C GLY A 391 -9.04 3.62 -30.70
N THR A 392 -10.30 3.93 -31.03
CA THR A 392 -11.15 4.82 -30.20
C THR A 392 -11.40 4.19 -28.84
N THR A 393 -11.10 4.94 -27.78
CA THR A 393 -11.23 4.47 -26.40
C THR A 393 -12.15 5.39 -25.64
N LEU A 394 -13.31 4.87 -25.20
CA LEU A 394 -14.26 5.60 -24.37
C LEU A 394 -14.00 5.39 -22.88
N ALA A 395 -13.42 4.26 -22.51
CA ALA A 395 -13.09 3.94 -21.13
C ALA A 395 -11.84 3.07 -21.02
N LYS A 396 -11.16 3.12 -19.89
CA LYS A 396 -10.03 2.24 -19.54
C LYS A 396 -10.23 1.61 -18.16
N ALA A 397 -9.77 0.38 -18.00
CA ALA A 397 -9.75 -0.34 -16.74
C ALA A 397 -8.35 -0.33 -16.11
N CYS A 398 -8.32 -0.13 -14.81
CA CYS A 398 -7.18 -0.30 -13.92
C CYS A 398 -7.61 -1.22 -12.78
N TRP A 399 -6.83 -2.23 -12.44
CA TRP A 399 -7.26 -3.24 -11.47
C TRP A 399 -6.14 -3.62 -10.50
N ALA A 400 -6.57 -4.17 -9.37
CA ALA A 400 -5.73 -4.82 -8.39
C ALA A 400 -6.59 -5.83 -7.61
N GLY A 401 -6.17 -7.09 -7.57
CA GLY A 401 -6.85 -8.18 -6.90
C GLY A 401 -8.31 -8.35 -7.29
N GLY A 402 -9.23 -8.23 -6.32
CA GLY A 402 -10.67 -8.34 -6.54
C GLY A 402 -11.36 -7.09 -7.11
N THR A 403 -10.66 -5.96 -7.28
CA THR A 403 -11.28 -4.68 -7.69
C THR A 403 -10.72 -4.12 -9.00
N ALA A 404 -11.61 -3.69 -9.88
CA ALA A 404 -11.30 -2.91 -11.08
C ALA A 404 -11.95 -1.52 -11.00
N GLN A 405 -11.19 -0.49 -11.32
CA GLN A 405 -11.61 0.89 -11.50
C GLN A 405 -11.64 1.22 -12.99
N ILE A 406 -12.79 1.68 -13.48
CA ILE A 406 -13.02 2.02 -14.86
C ILE A 406 -13.10 3.54 -14.98
N TYR A 407 -12.22 4.13 -15.79
CA TYR A 407 -12.14 5.56 -16.05
C TYR A 407 -12.67 5.88 -17.44
N VAL A 408 -13.59 6.83 -17.54
CA VAL A 408 -14.11 7.37 -18.79
C VAL A 408 -13.09 8.34 -19.39
N ASN A 409 -12.93 8.30 -20.71
CA ASN A 409 -12.07 9.22 -21.42
C ASN A 409 -12.65 10.65 -21.33
N THR A 410 -11.83 11.63 -20.96
CA THR A 410 -12.23 13.04 -20.89
C THR A 410 -12.53 13.64 -22.26
N THR A 411 -12.08 13.00 -23.34
CA THR A 411 -12.30 13.44 -24.73
C THR A 411 -13.22 12.45 -25.44
N LEU A 412 -14.52 12.66 -25.31
CA LEU A 412 -15.53 11.80 -25.92
C LEU A 412 -15.88 12.24 -27.35
N PRO A 413 -16.27 11.32 -28.25
CA PRO A 413 -16.78 11.67 -29.57
C PRO A 413 -18.02 12.59 -29.48
N SER A 414 -18.18 13.46 -30.48
CA SER A 414 -19.36 14.35 -30.56
C SER A 414 -20.67 13.55 -30.45
N GLY A 415 -21.60 14.06 -29.64
CA GLY A 415 -22.88 13.40 -29.36
C GLY A 415 -22.85 12.27 -28.32
N THR A 416 -21.67 11.88 -27.82
CA THR A 416 -21.53 10.91 -26.72
C THR A 416 -21.34 11.64 -25.39
N THR A 417 -22.20 11.38 -24.41
CA THR A 417 -22.11 11.98 -23.08
C THR A 417 -21.40 11.07 -22.08
N TYR A 418 -20.81 11.67 -21.05
CA TYR A 418 -20.17 10.97 -19.94
C TYR A 418 -21.11 9.94 -19.29
N GLU A 419 -22.36 10.31 -19.03
CA GLU A 419 -23.35 9.42 -18.41
C GLU A 419 -23.81 8.27 -19.32
N GLN A 420 -23.84 8.49 -20.64
CA GLN A 420 -24.07 7.39 -21.59
C GLN A 420 -22.95 6.37 -21.54
N VAL A 421 -21.68 6.81 -21.45
CA VAL A 421 -20.53 5.89 -21.34
C VAL A 421 -20.58 5.11 -20.03
N ARG A 422 -20.84 5.76 -18.89
CA ARG A 422 -20.99 5.08 -17.59
C ARG A 422 -22.07 4.00 -17.62
N THR A 423 -23.24 4.32 -18.18
CA THR A 423 -24.36 3.37 -18.29
C THR A 423 -23.99 2.17 -19.16
N ARG A 424 -23.27 2.40 -20.27
CA ARG A 424 -22.75 1.31 -21.11
C ARG A 424 -21.70 0.45 -20.40
N ILE A 425 -20.82 1.06 -19.59
CA ILE A 425 -19.85 0.32 -18.77
C ILE A 425 -20.60 -0.61 -17.80
N ILE A 426 -21.55 -0.07 -17.02
CA ILE A 426 -22.34 -0.85 -16.07
C ILE A 426 -23.01 -2.03 -16.78
N SER A 427 -23.71 -1.76 -17.88
CA SER A 427 -24.39 -2.80 -18.67
C SER A 427 -23.44 -3.86 -19.21
N ALA A 428 -22.22 -3.50 -19.62
CA ALA A 428 -21.22 -4.45 -20.10
C ALA A 428 -20.81 -5.44 -19.00
N PHE A 429 -20.55 -4.95 -17.79
CA PHE A 429 -20.18 -5.80 -16.66
C PHE A 429 -21.38 -6.60 -16.11
N GLU A 430 -22.59 -6.03 -16.07
CA GLU A 430 -23.80 -6.78 -15.68
C GLU A 430 -24.13 -7.93 -16.64
N ASN A 431 -23.78 -7.80 -17.92
CA ASN A 431 -24.03 -8.80 -18.95
C ASN A 431 -22.87 -9.78 -19.18
N ALA A 432 -21.70 -9.54 -18.59
CA ALA A 432 -20.57 -10.47 -18.70
C ALA A 432 -20.90 -11.80 -18.02
N ARG A 433 -20.49 -12.91 -18.64
CA ARG A 433 -20.70 -14.27 -18.15
C ARG A 433 -19.41 -15.05 -18.25
N ASP A 434 -19.18 -15.94 -17.29
CA ASP A 434 -18.13 -16.95 -17.41
C ASP A 434 -18.56 -17.97 -18.49
N PRO A 435 -17.79 -18.14 -19.57
CA PRO A 435 -18.14 -19.11 -20.61
C PRO A 435 -18.18 -20.56 -20.10
N ALA A 436 -17.34 -20.91 -19.13
CA ALA A 436 -17.30 -22.25 -18.54
C ALA A 436 -18.39 -22.46 -17.48
N ASN A 437 -18.94 -21.37 -16.93
CA ASN A 437 -20.04 -21.43 -15.97
C ASN A 437 -20.99 -20.23 -16.12
N PRO A 438 -21.90 -20.24 -17.12
CA PRO A 438 -22.77 -19.09 -17.40
C PRO A 438 -23.72 -18.70 -16.25
N SER A 439 -23.93 -19.60 -15.29
CA SER A 439 -24.73 -19.34 -14.09
C SER A 439 -23.96 -18.66 -12.96
N ALA A 440 -22.62 -18.63 -13.05
CA ALA A 440 -21.78 -18.02 -12.03
C ALA A 440 -21.95 -16.50 -11.98
N ARG A 441 -21.95 -15.96 -10.77
CA ARG A 441 -21.89 -14.53 -10.53
C ARG A 441 -20.43 -14.09 -10.53
N LEU A 442 -19.99 -13.41 -11.59
CA LEU A 442 -18.63 -12.86 -11.71
C LEU A 442 -18.37 -11.71 -10.73
N PHE A 443 -19.35 -10.83 -10.54
CA PHE A 443 -19.19 -9.57 -9.81
C PHE A 443 -20.10 -9.50 -8.59
N ASP A 444 -19.53 -9.11 -7.46
CA ASP A 444 -20.27 -8.92 -6.22
C ASP A 444 -20.90 -7.52 -6.16
N ARG A 445 -20.20 -6.48 -6.64
CA ARG A 445 -20.75 -5.13 -6.72
C ARG A 445 -20.22 -4.36 -7.94
N ILE A 446 -21.09 -3.59 -8.57
CA ILE A 446 -20.76 -2.58 -9.59
C ILE A 446 -21.26 -1.25 -9.05
N MET A 447 -20.37 -0.30 -8.83
CA MET A 447 -20.65 0.96 -8.15
C MET A 447 -20.28 2.12 -9.04
N ARG A 448 -21.10 3.15 -9.02
CA ARG A 448 -20.73 4.49 -9.45
C ARG A 448 -19.76 5.11 -8.45
N LYS A 449 -18.87 5.98 -8.93
CA LYS A 449 -17.89 6.71 -8.10
C LYS A 449 -18.50 7.32 -6.83
N GLU A 450 -19.65 7.98 -6.95
CA GLU A 450 -20.36 8.63 -5.84
C GLU A 450 -20.81 7.67 -4.74
N GLU A 451 -21.04 6.40 -5.07
CA GLU A 451 -21.42 5.36 -4.10
C GLU A 451 -20.22 4.93 -3.23
N LEU A 452 -18.98 5.19 -3.66
CA LEU A 452 -17.77 4.88 -2.88
C LEU A 452 -17.66 5.72 -1.60
N SER A 453 -18.44 6.79 -1.48
CA SER A 453 -18.52 7.60 -0.26
C SER A 453 -18.97 6.79 0.96
N ASN A 454 -19.62 5.64 0.73
CA ASN A 454 -19.95 4.68 1.78
C ASN A 454 -20.04 3.24 1.21
N VAL A 455 -18.94 2.49 1.32
CA VAL A 455 -18.88 1.06 1.04
C VAL A 455 -18.87 0.32 2.37
N ASP A 456 -20.05 -0.18 2.75
CA ASP A 456 -20.29 -0.96 3.97
C ASP A 456 -19.74 -0.29 5.26
N GLY A 457 -19.94 1.03 5.38
CA GLY A 457 -19.51 1.84 6.52
C GLY A 457 -18.12 2.48 6.37
N THR A 458 -17.46 2.27 5.23
CA THR A 458 -16.13 2.84 4.94
C THR A 458 -16.19 3.80 3.76
N ASP A 459 -15.57 4.97 3.88
CA ASP A 459 -15.37 5.86 2.74
C ASP A 459 -14.16 5.42 1.91
N ALA A 460 -14.45 4.90 0.72
CA ALA A 460 -13.47 4.48 -0.27
C ALA A 460 -13.32 5.49 -1.43
N LEU A 461 -14.01 6.64 -1.37
CA LEU A 461 -13.98 7.64 -2.41
C LEU A 461 -12.71 8.48 -2.31
N HIS A 462 -11.87 8.37 -3.33
CA HIS A 462 -10.84 9.35 -3.61
C HIS A 462 -11.31 10.30 -4.74
N PRO A 463 -11.41 11.61 -4.48
CA PRO A 463 -12.01 12.58 -5.41
C PRO A 463 -11.41 12.52 -6.83
N ASN A 464 -10.08 12.42 -6.94
CA ASN A 464 -9.35 12.43 -8.22
C ASN A 464 -8.70 11.10 -8.62
N ARG A 465 -8.83 10.04 -7.81
CA ARG A 465 -8.19 8.74 -8.07
C ARG A 465 -9.18 7.60 -8.21
N SER A 466 -10.37 7.71 -7.63
CA SER A 466 -11.42 6.72 -7.85
C SER A 466 -11.93 6.78 -9.29
N GLY A 467 -12.03 5.62 -9.92
CA GLY A 467 -12.66 5.43 -11.23
C GLY A 467 -14.13 5.84 -11.23
N ASP A 468 -14.65 6.10 -12.42
CA ASP A 468 -16.03 6.57 -12.63
C ASP A 468 -17.06 5.46 -12.38
N ILE A 469 -16.63 4.22 -12.61
CA ILE A 469 -17.28 2.97 -12.21
C ILE A 469 -16.24 2.08 -11.52
N VAL A 470 -16.63 1.43 -10.42
CA VAL A 470 -15.82 0.44 -9.70
C VAL A 470 -16.52 -0.91 -9.71
N VAL A 471 -15.82 -1.95 -10.10
CA VAL A 471 -16.34 -3.32 -10.21
C VAL A 471 -15.53 -4.22 -9.28
N VAL A 472 -16.23 -4.89 -8.36
CA VAL A 472 -15.64 -5.85 -7.41
C VAL A 472 -16.05 -7.25 -7.81
N THR A 473 -15.10 -8.15 -8.03
CA THR A 473 -15.36 -9.55 -8.34
C THR A 473 -15.89 -10.30 -7.12
N ARG A 474 -16.56 -11.41 -7.37
CA ARG A 474 -16.91 -12.40 -6.34
C ARG A 474 -15.88 -13.53 -6.39
N PRO A 475 -15.33 -14.03 -5.27
CA PRO A 475 -14.50 -15.22 -5.30
C PRO A 475 -15.25 -16.40 -5.95
N PRO A 476 -14.57 -17.26 -6.74
CA PRO A 476 -13.12 -17.37 -6.91
C PRO A 476 -12.54 -16.55 -8.09
N TYR A 477 -13.17 -15.42 -8.46
CA TYR A 477 -12.72 -14.55 -9.55
C TYR A 477 -11.84 -13.37 -9.07
N GLN A 478 -10.87 -12.95 -9.89
CA GLN A 478 -9.99 -11.78 -9.67
C GLN A 478 -9.53 -11.14 -11.01
N TRP A 479 -8.68 -10.09 -10.99
CA TRP A 479 -8.31 -9.33 -12.20
C TRP A 479 -6.84 -9.38 -12.65
N ASP A 480 -5.89 -9.71 -11.77
CA ASP A 480 -4.45 -9.55 -11.94
C ASP A 480 -3.79 -10.50 -12.95
N ALA A 481 -4.37 -11.67 -13.24
CA ALA A 481 -3.79 -12.57 -14.25
C ALA A 481 -4.22 -12.23 -15.68
N ALA A 482 -3.29 -12.34 -16.62
CA ALA A 482 -3.54 -12.06 -18.02
C ALA A 482 -4.34 -13.20 -18.68
N THR A 483 -5.55 -12.90 -19.16
CA THR A 483 -6.40 -13.86 -19.90
C THR A 483 -6.81 -13.28 -21.26
N PRO A 484 -5.85 -13.08 -22.18
CA PRO A 484 -6.11 -12.35 -23.41
C PRO A 484 -7.19 -13.00 -24.27
N GLY A 485 -8.13 -12.19 -24.77
CA GLY A 485 -9.25 -12.65 -25.60
C GLY A 485 -10.32 -13.47 -24.88
N LYS A 486 -10.22 -13.65 -23.56
CA LYS A 486 -11.19 -14.41 -22.76
C LYS A 486 -11.80 -13.55 -21.66
N VAL A 487 -13.12 -13.58 -21.53
CA VAL A 487 -13.83 -12.89 -20.44
C VAL A 487 -13.34 -13.40 -19.08
N SER A 488 -13.17 -14.71 -18.94
CA SER A 488 -12.54 -15.35 -17.78
C SER A 488 -11.72 -16.58 -18.18
N ALA A 489 -10.69 -16.90 -17.40
CA ALA A 489 -9.92 -18.14 -17.53
C ALA A 489 -9.23 -18.52 -16.22
N PHE A 490 -8.68 -19.73 -16.16
CA PHE A 490 -7.82 -20.19 -15.07
C PHE A 490 -6.67 -19.20 -14.80
N SER A 491 -6.37 -19.00 -13.52
CA SER A 491 -5.28 -18.18 -13.02
C SER A 491 -4.41 -18.99 -12.08
N GLN A 492 -3.08 -18.87 -12.21
CA GLN A 492 -2.11 -19.46 -11.29
C GLN A 492 -1.91 -18.63 -10.01
N PHE A 493 -2.72 -17.59 -9.79
CA PHE A 493 -2.90 -17.04 -8.46
C PHE A 493 -3.95 -17.86 -7.74
N PHE A 494 -3.65 -18.26 -6.51
CA PHE A 494 -4.51 -19.11 -5.68
C PHE A 494 -5.06 -18.38 -4.45
N GLY A 495 -4.50 -17.23 -4.09
CA GLY A 495 -5.03 -16.32 -3.08
C GLY A 495 -5.08 -14.89 -3.59
N GLN A 496 -6.01 -14.09 -3.07
CA GLN A 496 -6.11 -12.68 -3.46
C GLN A 496 -6.76 -11.82 -2.37
N HIS A 497 -6.54 -10.51 -2.45
CA HIS A 497 -7.14 -9.47 -1.62
C HIS A 497 -7.91 -8.46 -2.50
N GLY A 498 -8.33 -7.32 -1.95
CA GLY A 498 -9.02 -6.27 -2.73
C GLY A 498 -10.49 -6.58 -3.07
N TYR A 499 -11.17 -7.39 -2.26
CA TYR A 499 -12.62 -7.61 -2.31
C TYR A 499 -13.38 -6.64 -1.38
N LEU A 500 -14.70 -6.77 -1.28
CA LEU A 500 -15.49 -5.97 -0.33
C LEU A 500 -14.99 -6.19 1.12
N PRO A 501 -14.93 -5.12 1.94
CA PRO A 501 -14.26 -5.16 3.24
C PRO A 501 -14.90 -6.17 4.21
N ASN A 502 -16.23 -6.34 4.15
CA ASN A 502 -16.97 -7.24 5.04
C ASN A 502 -17.13 -8.67 4.48
N LEU A 503 -16.39 -9.03 3.43
CA LEU A 503 -16.42 -10.39 2.88
C LEU A 503 -15.66 -11.35 3.81
N VAL A 504 -16.41 -12.05 4.66
CA VAL A 504 -15.88 -13.00 5.65
C VAL A 504 -16.68 -14.29 5.66
N ASN A 505 -15.97 -15.41 5.51
CA ASN A 505 -16.42 -16.78 5.75
C ASN A 505 -15.21 -17.64 6.16
N ILE A 506 -14.97 -17.71 7.47
CA ILE A 506 -13.77 -18.36 8.04
C ILE A 506 -13.73 -19.86 7.73
N GLU A 507 -14.88 -20.54 7.72
CA GLU A 507 -14.96 -21.97 7.38
C GLU A 507 -14.48 -22.28 5.95
N ARG A 508 -14.52 -21.28 5.07
CA ARG A 508 -14.07 -21.37 3.67
C ARG A 508 -12.75 -20.62 3.43
N SER A 509 -12.02 -20.26 4.49
CA SER A 509 -10.76 -19.48 4.39
C SER A 509 -10.90 -18.12 3.71
N VAL A 510 -12.10 -17.53 3.72
CA VAL A 510 -12.37 -16.19 3.19
C VAL A 510 -12.39 -15.22 4.37
N ASN A 511 -11.48 -14.25 4.40
CA ASN A 511 -11.49 -13.22 5.43
C ASN A 511 -10.83 -11.94 4.92
N MET A 512 -11.63 -10.95 4.54
CA MET A 512 -11.10 -9.63 4.15
C MET A 512 -10.73 -8.73 5.32
N HIS A 513 -11.06 -9.10 6.56
CA HIS A 513 -10.59 -8.36 7.73
C HIS A 513 -9.09 -8.59 7.94
N GLY A 514 -8.33 -7.49 8.07
CA GLY A 514 -6.93 -7.54 8.49
C GLY A 514 -6.78 -8.08 9.91
N THR A 515 -5.61 -8.65 10.20
CA THR A 515 -5.24 -9.04 11.57
C THR A 515 -4.97 -7.79 12.41
N PHE A 516 -5.30 -7.83 13.70
CA PHE A 516 -4.94 -6.78 14.66
C PHE A 516 -4.61 -7.37 16.03
N VAL A 517 -3.44 -7.05 16.56
CA VAL A 517 -2.97 -7.41 17.90
C VAL A 517 -2.30 -6.20 18.54
N ALA A 518 -2.65 -5.90 19.79
CA ALA A 518 -1.98 -4.90 20.61
C ALA A 518 -1.54 -5.51 21.94
N ALA A 519 -0.31 -5.25 22.36
CA ALA A 519 0.26 -5.80 23.61
C ALA A 519 1.38 -4.90 24.17
N GLY A 520 1.72 -5.07 25.45
CA GLY A 520 2.81 -4.35 26.11
C GLY A 520 2.34 -3.25 27.06
N PRO A 521 3.25 -2.38 27.55
CA PRO A 521 2.92 -1.32 28.50
C PRO A 521 1.77 -0.44 28.01
N GLY A 522 0.88 -0.07 28.93
CA GLY A 522 -0.28 0.76 28.63
C GLY A 522 -1.41 0.05 27.87
N ILE A 523 -1.27 -1.24 27.50
CA ILE A 523 -2.34 -2.04 26.92
C ILE A 523 -2.99 -2.92 27.98
N VAL A 524 -4.31 -2.81 28.12
CA VAL A 524 -5.13 -3.62 29.00
C VAL A 524 -5.19 -5.06 28.49
N LYS A 525 -4.88 -6.02 29.36
CA LYS A 525 -5.11 -7.44 29.08
C LYS A 525 -6.60 -7.76 29.16
N GLN A 526 -7.20 -8.18 28.05
CA GLN A 526 -8.64 -8.47 27.94
C GLN A 526 -8.93 -9.39 26.74
N ASN A 527 -10.21 -9.77 26.59
CA ASN A 527 -10.70 -10.48 25.41
C ASN A 527 -10.65 -9.60 24.15
N ALA A 528 -10.79 -10.22 22.98
CA ALA A 528 -10.82 -9.51 21.71
C ALA A 528 -11.89 -8.40 21.71
N ILE A 529 -11.54 -7.26 21.11
CA ILE A 529 -12.43 -6.11 20.94
C ILE A 529 -13.01 -6.10 19.52
N ALA A 530 -14.20 -5.53 19.37
CA ALA A 530 -14.88 -5.40 18.08
C ALA A 530 -14.84 -3.95 17.56
N GLY A 531 -15.14 -3.78 16.27
CA GLY A 531 -15.29 -2.47 15.64
C GLY A 531 -13.99 -1.66 15.49
N VAL A 532 -12.85 -2.36 15.43
CA VAL A 532 -11.54 -1.76 15.15
C VAL A 532 -11.39 -1.58 13.64
N ARG A 533 -11.05 -0.36 13.21
CA ARG A 533 -10.67 -0.06 11.82
C ARG A 533 -9.18 0.20 11.73
N ALA A 534 -8.57 -0.11 10.59
CA ALA A 534 -7.15 0.18 10.36
C ALA A 534 -6.80 1.67 10.60
N ILE A 535 -7.73 2.58 10.27
CA ILE A 535 -7.57 4.03 10.49
C ILE A 535 -7.53 4.44 11.98
N ASP A 536 -7.96 3.58 12.90
CA ASP A 536 -7.95 3.84 14.35
C ASP A 536 -6.57 3.58 14.98
N VAL A 537 -5.67 2.86 14.28
CA VAL A 537 -4.35 2.48 14.79
C VAL A 537 -3.46 3.70 15.01
N ALA A 538 -3.34 4.58 14.01
CA ALA A 538 -2.44 5.74 14.09
C ALA A 538 -2.85 6.77 15.18
N PRO A 539 -4.13 7.16 15.34
CA PRO A 539 -4.58 7.98 16.46
C PRO A 539 -4.30 7.33 17.82
N THR A 540 -4.48 6.01 17.94
CA THR A 540 -4.23 5.28 19.19
C THR A 540 -2.74 5.25 19.55
N ILE A 541 -1.85 5.00 18.58
CA ILE A 541 -0.40 5.08 18.78
C ILE A 541 0.02 6.51 19.15
N ALA A 542 -0.52 7.53 18.47
CA ALA A 542 -0.23 8.93 18.78
C ALA A 542 -0.63 9.30 20.22
N PHE A 543 -1.79 8.83 20.67
CA PHE A 543 -2.26 8.99 22.04
C PHE A 543 -1.28 8.37 23.05
N LEU A 544 -0.86 7.12 22.82
CA LEU A 544 0.11 6.43 23.68
C LEU A 544 1.49 7.10 23.70
N LEU A 545 1.91 7.69 22.58
CA LEU A 545 3.17 8.44 22.49
C LEU A 545 3.09 9.86 23.09
N GLY A 546 1.90 10.31 23.51
CA GLY A 546 1.69 11.66 24.04
C GLY A 546 1.88 12.74 22.97
N ILE A 547 1.56 12.46 21.71
CA ILE A 547 1.69 13.41 20.59
C ILE A 547 0.32 13.68 19.96
N PRO A 548 0.13 14.84 19.28
CA PRO A 548 -1.09 15.07 18.53
C PRO A 548 -1.33 13.98 17.48
N GLY A 549 -2.60 13.58 17.33
CA GLY A 549 -3.01 12.68 16.26
C GLY A 549 -2.69 13.24 14.87
N PRO A 550 -2.58 12.38 13.83
CA PRO A 550 -2.38 12.84 12.47
C PRO A 550 -3.54 13.75 12.03
N GLN A 551 -3.25 14.92 11.47
CA GLN A 551 -4.26 15.94 11.13
C GLN A 551 -5.35 15.45 10.17
N ASN A 552 -4.99 14.53 9.27
CA ASN A 552 -5.90 13.96 8.28
C ASN A 552 -6.41 12.56 8.66
N ALA A 553 -6.16 12.09 9.89
CA ALA A 553 -6.69 10.82 10.35
C ALA A 553 -8.19 10.95 10.60
N ARG A 554 -8.95 9.96 10.11
CA ARG A 554 -10.40 9.85 10.32
C ARG A 554 -10.77 8.82 11.40
N GLY A 555 -9.80 8.01 11.82
CA GLY A 555 -10.02 7.02 12.88
C GLY A 555 -10.09 7.66 14.26
N LYS A 556 -10.60 6.89 15.21
CA LYS A 556 -10.74 7.27 16.62
C LYS A 556 -9.65 6.66 17.48
N ILE A 557 -9.50 7.19 18.69
CA ILE A 557 -8.64 6.59 19.70
C ILE A 557 -9.36 5.38 20.31
N LEU A 558 -8.71 4.23 20.32
CA LEU A 558 -9.24 2.99 20.90
C LEU A 558 -9.05 2.99 22.43
N TYR A 559 -9.78 3.83 23.17
CA TYR A 559 -9.61 3.94 24.64
C TYR A 559 -9.77 2.62 25.39
N GLN A 560 -10.61 1.73 24.86
CA GLN A 560 -10.82 0.39 25.42
C GLN A 560 -9.54 -0.45 25.46
N LEU A 561 -8.51 -0.14 24.63
CA LEU A 561 -7.21 -0.80 24.70
C LEU A 561 -6.33 -0.29 25.85
N VAL A 562 -6.54 0.94 26.32
CA VAL A 562 -5.61 1.62 27.23
C VAL A 562 -6.13 1.80 28.65
N THR A 563 -7.44 1.60 28.86
CA THR A 563 -8.04 1.66 30.19
C THR A 563 -9.30 0.80 30.31
N GLN A 564 -9.47 0.18 31.48
CA GLN A 564 -10.74 -0.45 31.89
C GLN A 564 -11.66 0.53 32.61
N ASN A 565 -11.16 1.69 33.02
CA ASN A 565 -11.96 2.72 33.68
C ASN A 565 -12.53 3.66 32.59
N PRO A 566 -13.82 3.55 32.25
CA PRO A 566 -14.42 4.37 31.20
C PRO A 566 -14.41 5.87 31.54
N ASN A 567 -14.21 6.23 32.81
CA ASN A 567 -14.15 7.62 33.28
C ASN A 567 -12.73 8.18 33.36
N GLN A 568 -11.68 7.42 33.03
CA GLN A 568 -10.31 7.90 33.07
C GLN A 568 -10.04 9.01 32.05
N PHE A 569 -10.66 8.91 30.86
CA PHE A 569 -10.52 9.88 29.79
C PHE A 569 -11.88 10.36 29.30
N ARG A 570 -11.98 11.67 29.08
CA ARG A 570 -13.14 12.32 28.44
C ARG A 570 -12.77 12.79 27.05
N GLU A 571 -13.61 12.44 26.06
CA GLU A 571 -13.44 12.86 24.67
C GLU A 571 -14.60 13.74 24.22
N ILE A 572 -14.27 14.97 23.82
CA ILE A 572 -15.23 15.88 23.17
C ILE A 572 -14.83 16.05 21.72
N SER A 573 -15.74 15.73 20.80
CA SER A 573 -15.50 15.86 19.36
C SER A 573 -15.94 17.24 18.86
N ILE A 574 -15.07 17.93 18.13
CA ILE A 574 -15.38 19.21 17.49
C ILE A 574 -15.43 18.99 15.99
N LEU A 575 -16.63 19.15 15.42
CA LEU A 575 -16.86 19.14 13.98
C LEU A 575 -16.93 20.59 13.52
N SER A 576 -16.07 20.99 12.60
CA SER A 576 -16.03 22.39 12.16
C SER A 576 -16.02 22.50 10.65
N ILE A 577 -16.74 23.50 10.14
CA ILE A 577 -16.58 24.04 8.78
C ILE A 577 -16.33 25.54 8.88
N SER A 578 -16.04 26.18 7.75
CA SER A 578 -16.02 27.64 7.59
C SER A 578 -16.46 27.96 6.17
N ASP A 579 -16.86 29.20 5.92
CA ASP A 579 -17.07 29.72 4.57
C ASP A 579 -18.07 28.85 3.79
N PHE A 580 -19.16 28.45 4.47
CA PHE A 580 -20.16 27.58 3.84
C PHE A 580 -20.88 28.30 2.70
N HIS A 581 -20.96 29.64 2.72
CA HIS A 581 -21.48 30.49 1.65
C HIS A 581 -22.79 29.99 1.03
N GLY A 582 -23.70 29.43 1.84
CA GLY A 582 -24.94 28.84 1.34
C GLY A 582 -24.75 27.86 0.18
N GLN A 583 -23.60 27.20 0.09
CA GLN A 583 -23.27 26.17 -0.89
C GLN A 583 -23.98 24.87 -0.51
N ILE A 584 -25.30 24.91 -0.52
CA ILE A 584 -26.17 23.85 -0.01
C ILE A 584 -26.24 22.65 -0.95
N ILE A 585 -25.93 22.86 -2.24
CA ILE A 585 -25.74 21.82 -3.24
C ILE A 585 -24.24 21.62 -3.51
N PRO A 586 -23.81 20.43 -3.94
CA PRO A 586 -22.43 20.20 -4.32
C PRO A 586 -21.96 21.15 -5.44
N LEU A 587 -20.67 21.47 -5.46
CA LEU A 587 -19.99 22.17 -6.55
C LEU A 587 -19.45 21.19 -7.57
N SER A 588 -19.44 21.59 -8.84
CA SER A 588 -18.73 20.86 -9.89
C SER A 588 -17.28 21.33 -9.90
N GLU A 589 -16.39 20.61 -9.21
CA GLU A 589 -14.99 20.99 -9.07
C GLU A 589 -14.09 20.17 -9.97
N ALA A 590 -13.09 20.83 -10.56
CA ALA A 590 -12.04 20.14 -11.30
C ALA A 590 -11.11 19.45 -10.31
N SER A 591 -10.66 18.24 -10.62
CA SER A 591 -9.64 17.60 -9.81
C SER A 591 -8.34 18.41 -9.87
N ASP A 592 -7.62 18.52 -8.74
CA ASP A 592 -6.42 19.36 -8.51
C ASP A 592 -5.38 19.37 -9.65
N THR A 593 -5.35 18.34 -10.50
CA THR A 593 -4.35 18.22 -11.58
C THR A 593 -4.83 17.54 -12.88
N PHE A 594 -6.06 17.03 -12.98
CA PHE A 594 -6.60 16.39 -14.20
C PHE A 594 -8.14 16.50 -14.24
N GLY A 595 -8.75 16.65 -15.44
CA GLY A 595 -10.21 16.56 -15.61
C GLY A 595 -10.76 15.14 -15.35
N PRO A 596 -12.09 14.89 -15.38
CA PRO A 596 -13.22 15.83 -15.47
C PRO A 596 -13.60 16.44 -14.10
N THR A 597 -14.64 17.28 -14.07
CA THR A 597 -15.20 17.83 -12.83
C THR A 597 -16.15 16.82 -12.17
N PHE A 598 -16.27 16.85 -10.84
CA PHE A 598 -17.22 16.03 -10.09
C PHE A 598 -17.88 16.83 -8.97
N GLN A 599 -19.02 16.33 -8.48
CA GLN A 599 -19.81 16.97 -7.44
C GLN A 599 -19.13 16.82 -6.07
N ILE A 600 -18.75 17.94 -5.43
CA ILE A 600 -18.09 17.98 -4.12
C ILE A 600 -18.90 18.86 -3.14
N GLY A 601 -19.05 18.39 -1.91
CA GLY A 601 -19.61 19.19 -0.82
C GLY A 601 -21.13 19.28 -0.86
N GLY A 602 -21.70 20.35 -0.31
CA GLY A 602 -23.15 20.48 -0.13
C GLY A 602 -23.65 19.86 1.18
N ALA A 603 -24.84 20.29 1.60
CA ALA A 603 -25.43 19.87 2.88
C ALA A 603 -25.71 18.36 2.93
N ALA A 604 -26.16 17.79 1.81
CA ALA A 604 -26.46 16.35 1.70
C ALA A 604 -25.21 15.47 1.83
N SER A 605 -24.02 15.98 1.46
CA SER A 605 -22.75 15.28 1.68
C SER A 605 -22.22 15.51 3.09
N LEU A 606 -22.32 16.72 3.65
CA LEU A 606 -21.78 17.04 4.98
C LEU A 606 -22.55 16.37 6.13
N LYS A 607 -23.89 16.33 6.07
CA LYS A 607 -24.71 15.83 7.18
C LYS A 607 -24.42 14.36 7.56
N PRO A 608 -24.36 13.40 6.62
CA PRO A 608 -23.99 12.02 6.95
C PRO A 608 -22.63 11.91 7.65
N TRP A 609 -21.65 12.69 7.23
CA TRP A 609 -20.34 12.75 7.90
C TRP A 609 -20.45 13.23 9.34
N PHE A 610 -21.19 14.32 9.57
CA PHE A 610 -21.42 14.79 10.94
C PHE A 610 -22.12 13.73 11.79
N ASP A 611 -23.12 13.05 11.25
CA ASP A 611 -23.84 12.01 11.99
C ASP A 611 -22.95 10.83 12.39
N ILE A 612 -22.06 10.38 11.48
CA ILE A 612 -21.07 9.33 11.77
C ILE A 612 -20.17 9.74 12.93
N TYR A 613 -19.54 10.92 12.85
CA TYR A 613 -18.62 11.34 13.92
C TYR A 613 -19.33 11.68 15.24
N ARG A 614 -20.59 12.14 15.18
CA ARG A 614 -21.40 12.34 16.39
C ARG A 614 -21.76 11.02 17.07
N ALA A 615 -22.03 9.97 16.29
CA ALA A 615 -22.28 8.64 16.82
C ALA A 615 -21.01 8.03 17.47
N GLU A 616 -19.82 8.39 16.99
CA GLU A 616 -18.55 7.99 17.59
C GLU A 616 -18.18 8.81 18.85
N ALA A 617 -18.73 10.02 19.01
CA ALA A 617 -18.40 10.95 20.09
C ALA A 617 -19.05 10.56 21.44
N LYS A 618 -18.29 9.80 22.26
CA LYS A 618 -18.79 9.21 23.52
C LYS A 618 -19.18 10.21 24.63
N ASP A 619 -18.40 11.27 24.85
CA ASP A 619 -18.64 12.24 25.94
C ASP A 619 -19.24 13.55 25.41
N GLY A 620 -19.62 13.60 24.14
CA GLY A 620 -20.33 14.72 23.51
C GLY A 620 -19.58 15.38 22.36
N HIS A 621 -20.27 16.28 21.67
CA HIS A 621 -19.75 16.93 20.48
C HIS A 621 -20.24 18.37 20.35
N LEU A 622 -19.53 19.16 19.53
CA LEU A 622 -19.98 20.45 19.01
C LEU A 622 -19.84 20.46 17.50
N THR A 623 -20.80 21.09 16.82
CA THR A 623 -20.70 21.38 15.39
C THR A 623 -20.65 22.88 15.19
N LEU A 624 -19.54 23.39 14.67
CA LEU A 624 -19.23 24.81 14.62
C LEU A 624 -19.06 25.26 13.16
N SER A 625 -19.45 26.49 12.87
CA SER A 625 -19.01 27.19 11.66
C SER A 625 -18.12 28.36 12.04
N GLY A 626 -17.05 28.59 11.27
CA GLY A 626 -16.12 29.70 11.44
C GLY A 626 -16.72 31.08 11.13
N GLY A 627 -17.90 31.13 10.52
CA GLY A 627 -18.52 32.34 9.98
C GLY A 627 -18.72 32.23 8.46
N ASP A 628 -19.31 33.27 7.88
CA ASP A 628 -19.60 33.35 6.44
C ASP A 628 -20.36 32.13 5.89
N SER A 629 -21.24 31.59 6.74
CA SER A 629 -22.13 30.51 6.31
C SER A 629 -23.17 30.97 5.28
N ILE A 630 -23.44 32.27 5.21
CA ILE A 630 -24.36 32.96 4.30
C ILE A 630 -23.66 34.17 3.67
N GLY A 631 -24.29 34.81 2.68
CA GLY A 631 -23.67 35.85 1.85
C GLY A 631 -22.60 35.30 0.88
N ALA A 632 -22.35 36.04 -0.20
CA ALA A 632 -21.65 35.56 -1.41
C ALA A 632 -22.12 34.18 -1.91
N THR A 633 -23.39 33.86 -1.67
CA THR A 633 -23.92 32.51 -1.90
C THR A 633 -24.37 32.28 -3.34
N PRO A 634 -24.48 31.01 -3.80
CA PRO A 634 -25.10 30.68 -5.09
C PRO A 634 -26.56 31.11 -5.19
N PRO A 635 -27.13 31.20 -6.41
CA PRO A 635 -28.53 31.62 -6.62
C PRO A 635 -29.55 30.83 -5.81
N ILE A 636 -29.33 29.53 -5.60
CA ILE A 636 -30.23 28.67 -4.81
C ILE A 636 -30.35 29.09 -3.34
N SER A 637 -29.37 29.82 -2.79
CA SER A 637 -29.43 30.45 -1.47
C SER A 637 -29.78 31.93 -1.58
N ALA A 638 -29.04 32.68 -2.40
CA ALA A 638 -29.14 34.14 -2.48
C ALA A 638 -30.54 34.63 -2.88
N PHE A 639 -31.19 33.97 -3.83
CA PHE A 639 -32.52 34.33 -4.34
C PHE A 639 -33.58 34.29 -3.23
N PHE A 640 -33.47 33.32 -2.34
CA PHE A 640 -34.38 33.15 -1.18
C PHE A 640 -33.88 33.86 0.08
N GLY A 641 -32.85 34.72 -0.06
CA GLY A 641 -32.30 35.49 1.05
C GLY A 641 -31.59 34.67 2.10
N ASP A 642 -30.90 33.61 1.69
CA ASP A 642 -30.09 32.74 2.56
C ASP A 642 -30.88 32.00 3.65
N ARG A 643 -32.21 32.12 3.63
CA ARG A 643 -33.13 31.37 4.48
C ARG A 643 -32.95 29.85 4.35
N PRO A 644 -32.84 29.26 3.13
CA PRO A 644 -32.64 27.82 2.99
C PRO A 644 -31.34 27.34 3.66
N THR A 645 -30.30 28.18 3.65
CA THR A 645 -29.01 27.86 4.27
C THR A 645 -29.15 27.71 5.79
N ILE A 646 -29.86 28.64 6.45
CA ILE A 646 -30.12 28.56 7.90
C ILE A 646 -31.02 27.37 8.24
N GLU A 647 -32.05 27.10 7.43
CA GLU A 647 -32.90 25.92 7.60
C GLU A 647 -32.09 24.62 7.52
N LEU A 648 -31.19 24.51 6.54
CA LEU A 648 -30.30 23.35 6.41
C LEU A 648 -29.28 23.27 7.54
N MET A 649 -28.68 24.37 7.99
CA MET A 649 -27.78 24.36 9.15
C MET A 649 -28.50 23.93 10.44
N ASN A 650 -29.76 24.33 10.61
CA ASN A 650 -30.60 23.85 11.71
C ASN A 650 -30.84 22.34 11.62
N LEU A 651 -31.16 21.82 10.43
CA LEU A 651 -31.32 20.37 10.19
C LEU A 651 -30.01 19.61 10.36
N MET A 652 -28.89 20.24 10.02
CA MET A 652 -27.55 19.70 10.22
C MET A 652 -27.11 19.70 11.68
N GLY A 653 -27.79 20.44 12.56
CA GLY A 653 -27.53 20.45 14.00
C GLY A 653 -26.31 21.29 14.40
N PHE A 654 -26.09 22.44 13.76
CA PHE A 654 -25.04 23.37 14.18
C PHE A 654 -25.25 23.83 15.62
N SER A 655 -24.16 23.89 16.39
CA SER A 655 -24.11 24.34 17.77
C SER A 655 -23.83 25.83 17.89
N ALA A 656 -23.05 26.41 16.97
CA ALA A 656 -22.79 27.85 16.86
C ALA A 656 -22.22 28.20 15.48
N ASP A 657 -22.33 29.47 15.09
CA ASP A 657 -21.73 30.04 13.89
C ASP A 657 -20.96 31.32 14.24
N GLY A 658 -19.84 31.56 13.57
CA GLY A 658 -19.12 32.83 13.64
C GLY A 658 -19.89 33.94 12.93
N VAL A 659 -19.53 35.20 13.21
CA VAL A 659 -19.97 36.33 12.39
C VAL A 659 -18.80 36.76 11.51
N GLY A 660 -18.92 36.60 10.21
CA GLY A 660 -17.99 37.13 9.21
C GLY A 660 -18.60 38.29 8.41
N ASN A 661 -17.87 38.77 7.38
CA ASN A 661 -18.33 39.89 6.56
C ASN A 661 -19.60 39.56 5.79
N HIS A 662 -19.72 38.35 5.27
CA HIS A 662 -20.82 37.97 4.38
C HIS A 662 -22.17 37.85 5.09
N ASN A 663 -22.16 37.71 6.43
CA ASN A 663 -23.38 37.86 7.23
C ASN A 663 -24.06 39.23 7.04
N PHE A 664 -23.33 40.26 6.59
CA PHE A 664 -23.84 41.61 6.39
C PHE A 664 -24.16 41.95 4.92
N ASP A 665 -24.06 41.03 3.96
CA ASP A 665 -24.25 41.31 2.53
C ASP A 665 -25.63 41.90 2.17
N LYS A 666 -26.68 41.55 2.94
CA LYS A 666 -28.04 42.11 2.80
C LYS A 666 -28.35 43.21 3.84
N GLY A 667 -27.33 43.72 4.51
CA GLY A 667 -27.45 44.74 5.55
C GLY A 667 -27.66 44.19 6.95
N HIS A 668 -27.11 44.90 7.92
CA HIS A 668 -27.18 44.56 9.35
C HIS A 668 -28.62 44.44 9.89
N ALA A 669 -29.59 45.13 9.29
CA ALA A 669 -31.00 45.01 9.66
C ALA A 669 -31.56 43.64 9.24
N TYR A 670 -31.26 43.19 8.02
CA TYR A 670 -31.69 41.89 7.52
C TYR A 670 -31.08 40.74 8.34
N PHE A 671 -29.77 40.80 8.59
CA PHE A 671 -29.08 39.80 9.41
C PHE A 671 -29.73 39.66 10.80
N ARG A 672 -29.93 40.79 11.49
CA ARG A 672 -30.46 40.79 12.87
C ARG A 672 -31.93 40.44 13.00
N ASN A 673 -32.75 40.84 12.04
CA ASN A 673 -34.21 40.75 12.15
C ASN A 673 -34.79 39.57 11.37
N THR A 674 -34.03 38.99 10.42
CA THR A 674 -34.48 37.86 9.59
C THR A 674 -33.64 36.61 9.84
N ILE A 675 -32.32 36.69 9.68
CA ILE A 675 -31.44 35.51 9.74
C ILE A 675 -31.24 35.02 11.17
N VAL A 676 -30.80 35.89 12.08
CA VAL A 676 -30.53 35.53 13.48
C VAL A 676 -31.75 34.87 14.15
N PRO A 677 -33.00 35.36 13.98
CA PRO A 677 -34.18 34.72 14.55
C PRO A 677 -34.50 33.33 13.98
N MET A 678 -34.03 32.99 12.78
CA MET A 678 -34.24 31.68 12.16
C MET A 678 -33.24 30.62 12.67
N ALA A 679 -32.06 31.03 13.15
CA ALA A 679 -31.04 30.11 13.61
C ALA A 679 -31.39 29.49 14.97
N ARG A 680 -31.27 28.16 15.09
CA ARG A 680 -31.39 27.42 16.36
C ARG A 680 -30.08 27.39 17.16
N PHE A 681 -29.09 28.12 16.69
CA PHE A 681 -27.76 28.25 17.27
C PHE A 681 -27.38 29.73 17.44
N PRO A 682 -26.55 30.08 18.43
CA PRO A 682 -26.06 31.44 18.57
C PRO A 682 -25.01 31.78 17.51
N TYR A 683 -25.05 33.02 17.05
CA TYR A 683 -23.93 33.66 16.38
C TYR A 683 -22.91 34.16 17.41
N LEU A 684 -21.62 33.97 17.14
CA LEU A 684 -20.52 34.31 18.04
C LEU A 684 -19.59 35.35 17.42
N THR A 685 -19.44 36.49 18.10
CA THR A 685 -18.36 37.46 17.85
C THR A 685 -18.15 38.35 19.07
N SER A 686 -16.89 38.49 19.48
CA SER A 686 -16.47 39.28 20.63
C SER A 686 -16.18 40.74 20.26
N ASN A 687 -15.79 41.00 19.01
CA ASN A 687 -15.17 42.25 18.61
C ASN A 687 -16.01 43.10 17.64
N VAL A 688 -17.17 42.63 17.18
CA VAL A 688 -18.17 43.46 16.47
C VAL A 688 -19.08 44.14 17.50
N VAL A 689 -18.94 45.46 17.59
CA VAL A 689 -19.62 46.31 18.58
C VAL A 689 -20.28 47.51 17.91
N ASP A 690 -21.26 48.12 18.55
CA ASP A 690 -21.80 49.40 18.11
C ASP A 690 -20.80 50.55 18.28
N ASP A 691 -21.17 51.74 17.81
CA ASP A 691 -20.36 52.95 17.94
C ASP A 691 -19.96 53.26 19.40
N LYS A 692 -20.75 52.82 20.39
CA LYS A 692 -20.51 52.97 21.82
C LYS A 692 -19.66 51.84 22.43
N GLY A 693 -19.18 50.91 21.61
CA GLY A 693 -18.37 49.77 22.06
C GLY A 693 -19.18 48.66 22.74
N LYS A 694 -20.52 48.68 22.63
CA LYS A 694 -21.39 47.66 23.20
C LYS A 694 -21.67 46.56 22.18
N LYS A 695 -21.59 45.31 22.62
CA LYS A 695 -21.99 44.15 21.81
C LYS A 695 -23.51 44.15 21.59
N PRO A 696 -23.98 43.99 20.36
CA PRO A 696 -25.40 43.77 20.05
C PRO A 696 -26.01 42.56 20.76
N LYS A 697 -27.33 42.56 20.94
CA LYS A 697 -28.04 41.46 21.65
C LYS A 697 -28.15 40.19 20.79
N GLN A 698 -28.04 40.32 19.47
CA GLN A 698 -28.28 39.28 18.48
C GLN A 698 -27.17 38.21 18.40
N TRP A 699 -25.95 38.53 18.83
CA TRP A 699 -24.84 37.57 18.91
C TRP A 699 -24.22 37.55 20.31
N GLN A 700 -23.47 36.51 20.64
CA GLN A 700 -22.78 36.34 21.92
C GLN A 700 -21.27 36.51 21.71
N ARG A 701 -20.50 36.87 22.75
CA ARG A 701 -19.02 36.88 22.64
C ARG A 701 -18.49 35.46 22.57
N SER A 702 -19.06 34.62 23.42
CA SER A 702 -18.69 33.24 23.62
C SER A 702 -19.90 32.47 24.10
N ARG A 703 -19.79 31.14 24.06
CA ARG A 703 -20.77 30.21 24.61
C ARG A 703 -20.02 29.09 25.31
N VAL A 704 -20.51 28.68 26.48
CA VAL A 704 -19.97 27.55 27.24
C VAL A 704 -20.98 26.41 27.23
N TRP A 705 -20.53 25.23 26.83
CA TRP A 705 -21.28 23.98 26.95
C TRP A 705 -20.69 23.15 28.09
N THR A 706 -21.56 22.48 28.84
CA THR A 706 -21.16 21.53 29.89
C THR A 706 -21.51 20.13 29.42
N PHE A 707 -20.52 19.26 29.41
CA PHE A 707 -20.59 17.87 28.97
C PHE A 707 -20.59 16.91 30.17
N PRO A 708 -20.91 15.62 29.98
CA PRO A 708 -20.75 14.58 30.98
C PRO A 708 -19.43 14.66 31.76
N GLY A 709 -19.49 14.39 33.06
CA GLY A 709 -18.34 14.51 33.95
C GLY A 709 -17.96 15.95 34.31
N GLY A 710 -18.77 16.96 33.96
CA GLY A 710 -18.55 18.36 34.32
C GLY A 710 -17.55 19.09 33.43
N VAL A 711 -17.13 18.49 32.31
CA VAL A 711 -16.23 19.11 31.35
C VAL A 711 -16.91 20.33 30.73
N LYS A 712 -16.25 21.49 30.80
CA LYS A 712 -16.76 22.74 30.21
C LYS A 712 -15.93 23.12 28.99
N VAL A 713 -16.60 23.30 27.85
CA VAL A 713 -15.97 23.79 26.62
C VAL A 713 -16.52 25.17 26.31
N GLY A 714 -15.64 26.17 26.31
CA GLY A 714 -15.96 27.53 25.88
C GLY A 714 -15.53 27.77 24.44
N VAL A 715 -16.46 28.21 23.59
CA VAL A 715 -16.15 28.67 22.23
C VAL A 715 -16.29 30.19 22.21
N ILE A 716 -15.26 30.88 21.75
CA ILE A 716 -15.22 32.33 21.62
C ILE A 716 -15.20 32.66 20.13
N GLY A 717 -16.11 33.53 19.70
CA GLY A 717 -16.12 34.01 18.31
C GLY A 717 -15.38 35.34 18.20
N TYR A 718 -14.79 35.60 17.05
CA TYR A 718 -14.31 36.92 16.65
C TYR A 718 -14.40 37.04 15.12
N SER A 719 -14.49 38.27 14.65
CA SER A 719 -14.48 38.62 13.23
C SER A 719 -13.13 39.23 12.87
N ASN A 720 -12.69 39.07 11.61
CA ASN A 720 -11.47 39.72 11.16
C ASN A 720 -11.58 41.26 11.28
N GLU A 721 -10.49 41.93 11.63
CA GLU A 721 -10.50 43.36 11.97
C GLU A 721 -10.84 44.24 10.76
N ASP A 722 -10.59 43.73 9.55
CA ASP A 722 -10.82 44.35 8.24
C ASP A 722 -12.25 44.20 7.71
N ILE A 723 -13.18 43.56 8.43
CA ILE A 723 -14.58 43.37 8.01
C ILE A 723 -15.25 44.67 7.50
N ALA A 724 -14.92 45.81 8.12
CA ALA A 724 -15.49 47.12 7.78
C ALA A 724 -15.00 47.66 6.42
N GLN A 725 -13.93 47.07 5.88
CA GLN A 725 -13.38 47.35 4.55
C GLN A 725 -13.94 46.39 3.48
N LEU A 726 -14.45 45.22 3.89
CA LEU A 726 -14.96 44.17 3.01
C LEU A 726 -16.47 44.26 2.75
N VAL A 727 -17.22 44.89 3.65
CA VAL A 727 -18.67 45.09 3.55
C VAL A 727 -19.00 46.50 3.08
N ASN A 728 -20.08 46.67 2.32
CA ASN A 728 -20.63 48.00 2.04
C ASN A 728 -20.83 48.77 3.37
N PRO A 729 -20.25 49.97 3.55
CA PRO A 729 -20.34 50.71 4.81
C PRO A 729 -21.77 50.94 5.30
N GLN A 730 -22.75 51.09 4.39
CA GLN A 730 -24.16 51.24 4.76
C GLN A 730 -24.76 49.96 5.35
N PHE A 731 -24.25 48.80 4.95
CA PHE A 731 -24.72 47.51 5.40
C PHE A 731 -24.10 47.09 6.73
N PHE A 732 -22.91 47.59 7.06
CA PHE A 732 -22.24 47.30 8.32
C PHE A 732 -22.52 48.32 9.43
N ARG A 733 -22.69 49.61 9.10
CA ARG A 733 -23.04 50.65 10.09
C ARG A 733 -24.35 50.30 10.83
N PRO A 734 -24.46 50.60 12.13
CA PRO A 734 -23.55 51.40 12.98
C PRO A 734 -22.51 50.55 13.73
N TYR A 735 -22.09 49.40 13.17
CA TYR A 735 -21.11 48.54 13.82
C TYR A 735 -19.68 48.87 13.39
N LYS A 736 -18.75 48.57 14.30
CA LYS A 736 -17.31 48.64 14.11
C LYS A 736 -16.64 47.40 14.68
N THR A 737 -15.47 47.06 14.15
CA THR A 737 -14.59 46.04 14.72
C THR A 737 -13.59 46.65 15.68
N THR A 738 -13.34 45.93 16.77
CA THR A 738 -12.25 46.21 17.71
C THR A 738 -11.17 45.15 17.56
N LYS A 739 -9.99 45.39 18.16
CA LYS A 739 -8.88 44.43 18.11
C LYS A 739 -9.30 43.08 18.69
N ALA A 740 -9.19 42.01 17.90
CA ALA A 740 -9.74 40.69 18.25
C ALA A 740 -9.11 40.16 19.55
N ALA A 741 -7.78 40.21 19.67
CA ALA A 741 -7.07 39.77 20.86
C ALA A 741 -7.54 40.50 22.14
N ALA A 742 -7.73 41.82 22.07
CA ALA A 742 -8.19 42.61 23.21
C ALA A 742 -9.65 42.31 23.58
N ALA A 743 -10.50 42.01 22.58
CA ALA A 743 -11.89 41.66 22.79
C ALA A 743 -12.08 40.23 23.33
N ILE A 744 -11.18 39.29 22.99
CA ILE A 744 -11.20 37.90 23.49
C ILE A 744 -10.80 37.84 24.96
N ILE A 745 -9.83 38.65 25.39
CA ILE A 745 -9.35 38.70 26.78
C ILE A 745 -10.43 39.26 27.74
N LYS A 746 -11.37 40.06 27.23
CA LYS A 746 -12.32 40.86 27.99
C LYS A 746 -13.71 40.22 28.08
#